data_AF-A0A2H1WS95-F1
#
_entry.id   AF-A0A2H1WS95-F1
#
_cell.length_a   1.000
_cell.length_b   1.000
_cell.length_c   1.000
_cell.angle_alpha   90.00
_cell.angle_beta   90.00
_cell.angle_gamma   90.00
#
_symmetry.space_group_name_H-M   'P 1'
#
loop_
_entity.id
_entity.type
_entity.pdbx_description
1 polymer ?
#
loop_
_entity_poly.entity_id
_entity_poly.type
_entity_poly.pdbx_seq_one_letter_code
_entity_poly.pdbx_strand_id
1 'polypeptide(L)'
;MKQSNDDEQLVLLYSELKSMCIQYQKGHRASYVKEYTHYWHNVLKDKLTKNYEDVLKLLKWPFSAPPENPPAPKEVMVKFNSLTKYLFLIEEPEELVNNNVTTEAWQEKGPCLPVRVLLRPLKKRFQFHFTGSRQTARIDRPEWFLTQTLTWIKNHQGFVRHHVQPIADKLELKHVYAVDEFNTGLIALAAERLHTVLALYHTQSSKGEIVDVDAAFAHAVDETLGFHRELVEITGRDINTVLSVLTKVETFLRWQTVEKKYALAKMDEILESPQWSEGVGSGAGAATGAALWIPRAADWFVTLLRTIEDRYKLLPQPGHRLNFLELQLELVEEWRIRLTQLLSAGLDSLHVDSFLSPDATSHPVTAVINAAHHTMTVLLQWAHSLHYLQLHFYRRQFHNFTQQQHHDEEFSEETTDTDYTESDETPVKKNKEISERALSLMEVELQAKNLALSEMSRRNSLVVELNQYDITMPIANPAVAEPLTGEDEAEEAGVFAEAPALLARLRDSGLASLAEHILLEFKAGLKEYKRQKWHSLVVVEQLALCVSSSLCRPLAALCARLARAAHSLAPPLTARLRAHLADIVDNYIFEEIVLESWFNTGGTMQFTYDVTKNLVPAFAPPNKVATEVYQLPRLLEACKILNLDYDDARRLRACLTKQPAAADEHLDNHKIRFITPTQVLQILNQRTDLSDASSPSSVMELF
;
A
#
# COMPACT_ATOMS: atom_id res chain seq x y z
N MET A 1 6.70 -67.88 5.46
CA MET A 1 6.87 -66.79 6.45
C MET A 1 6.96 -67.28 7.90
N LYS A 2 5.96 -67.97 8.49
CA LYS A 2 5.99 -68.40 9.92
C LYS A 2 7.21 -69.22 10.38
N GLN A 3 7.94 -69.85 9.46
CA GLN A 3 9.09 -70.70 9.73
C GLN A 3 10.44 -70.01 9.49
N SER A 4 10.46 -68.78 8.96
CA SER A 4 11.70 -68.05 8.67
C SER A 4 12.01 -67.05 9.79
N ASN A 5 13.27 -67.05 10.24
CA ASN A 5 13.80 -66.08 11.20
C ASN A 5 14.65 -64.99 10.54
N ASP A 6 14.97 -65.13 9.26
CA ASP A 6 15.80 -64.19 8.51
C ASP A 6 14.96 -62.99 8.01
N ASP A 7 15.39 -61.79 8.36
CA ASP A 7 14.68 -60.55 8.03
C ASP A 7 14.66 -60.30 6.51
N GLU A 8 15.74 -60.64 5.79
CA GLU A 8 15.81 -60.44 4.33
C GLU A 8 14.81 -61.36 3.60
N GLN A 9 14.83 -62.65 3.94
CA GLN A 9 13.88 -63.61 3.37
C GLN A 9 12.42 -63.25 3.68
N LEU A 10 12.13 -62.76 4.89
CA LEU A 10 10.79 -62.32 5.26
C LEU A 10 10.32 -61.10 4.46
N VAL A 11 11.20 -60.13 4.20
CA VAL A 11 10.90 -58.95 3.38
C VAL A 11 10.66 -59.34 1.92
N LEU A 12 11.46 -60.25 1.36
CA LEU A 12 11.26 -60.76 -0.01
C LEU A 12 9.90 -61.47 -0.17
N LEU A 13 9.57 -62.37 0.77
CA LEU A 13 8.26 -63.02 0.78
C LEU A 13 7.12 -61.99 0.91
N TYR A 14 7.35 -60.88 1.63
CA TYR A 14 6.35 -59.82 1.76
C TYR A 14 6.16 -59.06 0.43
N SER A 15 7.23 -58.83 -0.33
CA SER A 15 7.13 -58.29 -1.68
C SER A 15 6.33 -59.20 -2.63
N GLU A 16 6.40 -60.52 -2.46
CA GLU A 16 5.55 -61.47 -3.19
C GLU A 16 4.07 -61.33 -2.77
N LEU A 17 3.79 -61.19 -1.47
CA LEU A 17 2.42 -60.92 -0.98
C LEU A 17 1.84 -59.63 -1.59
N LYS A 18 2.62 -58.55 -1.63
CA LYS A 18 2.23 -57.30 -2.31
C LYS A 18 1.93 -57.51 -3.79
N SER A 19 2.76 -58.29 -4.48
CA SER A 19 2.54 -58.61 -5.90
C SER A 19 1.25 -59.40 -6.11
N MET A 20 0.93 -60.33 -5.19
CA MET A 20 -0.34 -61.06 -5.21
C MET A 20 -1.55 -60.16 -4.92
N CYS A 21 -1.43 -59.12 -4.09
CA CYS A 21 -2.50 -58.11 -3.92
C CYS A 21 -2.83 -57.38 -5.22
N ILE A 22 -1.82 -57.10 -6.06
CA ILE A 22 -2.01 -56.47 -7.37
C ILE A 22 -2.66 -57.46 -8.35
N GLN A 23 -2.23 -58.72 -8.32
CA GLN A 23 -2.73 -59.77 -9.21
C GLN A 23 -4.18 -60.19 -8.89
N TYR A 24 -4.55 -60.28 -7.61
CA TYR A 24 -5.87 -60.71 -7.16
C TYR A 24 -6.71 -59.51 -6.70
N GLN A 25 -7.55 -58.97 -7.58
CA GLN A 25 -8.33 -57.76 -7.27
C GLN A 25 -9.77 -58.01 -6.80
N LYS A 26 -10.38 -59.17 -7.10
CA LYS A 26 -11.81 -59.45 -6.81
C LYS A 26 -12.01 -60.85 -6.19
N GLY A 27 -13.07 -60.99 -5.38
CA GLY A 27 -13.49 -62.25 -4.76
C GLY A 27 -12.76 -62.61 -3.46
N HIS A 28 -13.16 -63.72 -2.83
CA HIS A 28 -12.64 -64.15 -1.50
C HIS A 28 -11.12 -64.30 -1.44
N ARG A 29 -10.48 -64.70 -2.54
CA ARG A 29 -9.02 -64.80 -2.64
C ARG A 29 -8.34 -63.45 -2.50
N ALA A 30 -8.89 -62.40 -3.12
CA ALA A 30 -8.38 -61.04 -3.00
C ALA A 30 -8.48 -60.54 -1.56
N SER A 31 -9.65 -60.72 -0.91
CA SER A 31 -9.83 -60.36 0.49
C SER A 31 -8.85 -61.08 1.42
N TYR A 32 -8.70 -62.39 1.27
CA TYR A 32 -7.76 -63.18 2.07
C TYR A 32 -6.32 -62.71 1.90
N VAL A 33 -5.87 -62.49 0.65
CA VAL A 33 -4.49 -62.02 0.38
C VAL A 33 -4.27 -60.62 0.95
N LYS A 34 -5.25 -59.71 0.86
CA LYS A 34 -5.16 -58.38 1.46
C LYS A 34 -5.07 -58.43 2.99
N GLU A 35 -5.96 -59.17 3.64
CA GLU A 35 -5.95 -59.36 5.10
C GLU A 35 -4.65 -60.01 5.58
N TYR A 36 -4.17 -61.03 4.86
CA TYR A 36 -2.93 -61.72 5.20
C TYR A 36 -1.69 -60.85 4.99
N THR A 37 -1.70 -60.01 3.94
CA THR A 37 -0.65 -59.01 3.68
C THR A 37 -0.63 -57.96 4.78
N HIS A 38 -1.79 -57.44 5.18
CA HIS A 38 -1.90 -56.48 6.29
C HIS A 38 -1.44 -57.09 7.63
N TYR A 39 -1.81 -58.35 7.91
CA TYR A 39 -1.32 -59.08 9.08
C TYR A 39 0.21 -59.14 9.11
N TRP A 40 0.83 -59.59 8.02
CA TRP A 40 2.30 -59.67 7.95
C TRP A 40 2.98 -58.32 7.92
N HIS A 41 2.35 -57.29 7.36
CA HIS A 41 2.84 -55.92 7.46
C HIS A 41 3.03 -55.51 8.91
N ASN A 42 2.00 -55.66 9.74
CA ASN A 42 2.05 -55.30 11.16
C ASN A 42 3.13 -56.10 11.91
N VAL A 43 3.22 -57.41 11.69
CA VAL A 43 4.25 -58.27 12.31
C VAL A 43 5.67 -57.84 11.92
N LEU A 44 5.92 -57.61 10.63
CA LEU A 44 7.25 -57.21 10.15
C LEU A 44 7.60 -55.79 10.58
N LYS A 45 6.65 -54.86 10.50
CA LYS A 45 6.81 -53.49 10.94
C LYS A 45 7.20 -53.42 12.41
N ASP A 46 6.52 -54.15 13.29
CA ASP A 46 6.83 -54.15 14.72
C ASP A 46 8.23 -54.75 14.98
N LYS A 47 8.56 -55.88 14.36
CA LYS A 47 9.87 -56.54 14.49
C LYS A 47 11.00 -55.62 14.00
N LEU A 48 10.89 -55.11 12.77
CA LEU A 48 11.91 -54.28 12.13
C LEU A 48 12.04 -52.93 12.83
N THR A 49 10.93 -52.32 13.27
CA THR A 49 10.96 -51.06 14.04
C THR A 49 11.72 -51.24 15.35
N LYS A 50 11.49 -52.33 16.08
CA LYS A 50 12.22 -52.61 17.32
C LYS A 50 13.73 -52.79 17.06
N ASN A 51 14.09 -53.56 16.03
CA ASN A 51 15.48 -53.73 15.61
C ASN A 51 16.13 -52.41 15.20
N TYR A 52 15.38 -51.54 14.51
CA TYR A 52 15.81 -50.21 14.08
C TYR A 52 16.05 -49.29 15.28
N GLU A 53 15.12 -49.27 16.25
CA GLU A 53 15.25 -48.50 17.49
C GLU A 53 16.49 -48.91 18.29
N ASP A 54 16.83 -50.20 18.34
CA ASP A 54 18.05 -50.66 19.00
C ASP A 54 19.33 -50.18 18.29
N VAL A 55 19.32 -50.15 16.95
CA VAL A 55 20.42 -49.55 16.17
C VAL A 55 20.50 -48.03 16.39
N LEU A 56 19.37 -47.33 16.46
CA LEU A 56 19.32 -45.90 16.74
C LEU A 56 19.92 -45.55 18.10
N LYS A 57 19.74 -46.39 19.13
CA LYS A 57 20.40 -46.22 20.44
C LYS A 57 21.92 -46.31 20.31
N LEU A 58 22.45 -47.24 19.51
CA LEU A 58 23.89 -47.37 19.26
C LEU A 58 24.45 -46.16 18.49
N LEU A 59 23.65 -45.58 17.60
CA LEU A 59 23.97 -44.34 16.89
C LEU A 59 23.80 -43.09 17.76
N LYS A 60 23.34 -43.22 19.01
CA LYS A 60 22.99 -42.11 19.91
C LYS A 60 21.96 -41.15 19.29
N TRP A 61 21.00 -41.68 18.53
CA TRP A 61 19.88 -40.92 18.00
C TRP A 61 18.78 -40.74 19.06
N PRO A 62 18.16 -39.55 19.18
CA PRO A 62 18.46 -38.30 18.47
C PRO A 62 19.74 -37.63 18.98
N PHE A 63 20.44 -36.93 18.10
CA PHE A 63 21.69 -36.25 18.41
C PHE A 63 21.47 -35.06 19.36
N SER A 64 22.41 -34.87 20.29
CA SER A 64 22.37 -33.75 21.24
C SER A 64 22.99 -32.46 20.67
N ALA A 65 23.83 -32.57 19.66
CA ALA A 65 24.55 -31.48 19.00
C ALA A 65 24.79 -31.86 17.52
N PRO A 66 25.25 -30.93 16.65
CA PRO A 66 25.66 -31.26 15.28
C PRO A 66 26.67 -32.42 15.29
N PRO A 67 26.63 -33.34 14.32
CA PRO A 67 27.54 -34.47 14.28
C PRO A 67 28.97 -34.01 13.92
N GLU A 68 29.74 -33.55 14.90
CA GLU A 68 31.19 -33.35 14.84
C GLU A 68 31.97 -34.62 15.25
N ASN A 69 31.27 -35.70 15.61
CA ASN A 69 31.84 -36.93 16.17
C ASN A 69 32.15 -38.01 15.11
N PRO A 70 33.10 -38.93 15.38
CA PRO A 70 33.60 -39.90 14.41
C PRO A 70 32.49 -40.78 13.82
N PRO A 71 32.66 -41.28 12.58
CA PRO A 71 31.66 -42.12 11.93
C PRO A 71 31.33 -43.32 12.81
N ALA A 72 30.04 -43.60 12.97
CA ALA A 72 29.57 -44.77 13.70
C ALA A 72 30.24 -46.05 13.17
N PRO A 73 30.43 -47.09 14.01
CA PRO A 73 31.09 -48.32 13.59
C PRO A 73 30.48 -48.86 12.29
N LYS A 74 31.33 -49.25 11.33
CA LYS A 74 30.88 -49.69 9.98
C LYS A 74 29.79 -50.75 10.05
N GLU A 75 29.89 -51.71 10.97
CA GLU A 75 28.90 -52.76 11.19
C GLU A 75 27.52 -52.22 11.59
N VAL A 76 27.48 -51.21 12.47
CA VAL A 76 26.23 -50.56 12.91
C VAL A 76 25.58 -49.84 11.72
N MET A 77 26.38 -49.16 10.90
CA MET A 77 25.89 -48.48 9.70
C MET A 77 25.41 -49.44 8.61
N VAL A 78 26.07 -50.58 8.43
CA VAL A 78 25.60 -51.64 7.51
C VAL A 78 24.24 -52.16 7.99
N LYS A 79 24.11 -52.47 9.29
CA LYS A 79 22.84 -52.92 9.86
C LYS A 79 21.74 -51.87 9.75
N PHE A 80 22.06 -50.59 10.00
CA PHE A 80 21.16 -49.46 9.80
C PHE A 80 20.65 -49.43 8.36
N ASN A 81 21.56 -49.43 7.38
CA ASN A 81 21.21 -49.37 5.97
C ASN A 81 20.30 -50.54 5.54
N SER A 82 20.61 -51.77 5.98
CA SER A 82 19.77 -52.95 5.70
C SER A 82 18.37 -52.81 6.28
N LEU A 83 18.25 -52.38 7.54
CA LEU A 83 16.93 -52.18 8.15
C LEU A 83 16.16 -51.01 7.53
N THR A 84 16.83 -49.91 7.15
CA THR A 84 16.19 -48.80 6.40
C THR A 84 15.63 -49.31 5.07
N LYS A 85 16.41 -50.11 4.32
CA LYS A 85 15.96 -50.75 3.09
C LYS A 85 14.72 -51.63 3.33
N TYR A 86 14.74 -52.46 4.38
CA TYR A 86 13.62 -53.34 4.71
C TYR A 86 12.36 -52.56 5.05
N LEU A 87 12.48 -51.50 5.86
CA LEU A 87 11.37 -50.62 6.23
C LEU A 87 10.73 -49.96 5.00
N PHE A 88 11.51 -49.51 4.01
CA PHE A 88 10.97 -49.01 2.74
C PHE A 88 10.21 -50.09 1.96
N LEU A 89 10.75 -51.29 1.85
CA LEU A 89 10.14 -52.37 1.07
C LEU A 89 8.82 -52.87 1.67
N ILE A 90 8.68 -52.81 2.99
CA ILE A 90 7.46 -53.24 3.67
C ILE A 90 6.36 -52.16 3.76
N GLU A 91 6.59 -50.94 3.29
CA GLU A 91 5.59 -49.85 3.27
C GLU A 91 4.28 -50.31 2.59
N GLU A 92 3.10 -50.07 3.18
CA GLU A 92 1.85 -50.50 2.54
C GLU A 92 1.51 -49.66 1.29
N PRO A 93 0.98 -50.28 0.22
CA PRO A 93 0.40 -49.57 -0.92
C PRO A 93 -0.79 -48.67 -0.50
N GLU A 94 -0.91 -47.49 -1.10
CA GLU A 94 -1.92 -46.48 -0.78
C GLU A 94 -3.37 -47.00 -0.88
N GLU A 95 -3.64 -47.92 -1.80
CA GLU A 95 -4.98 -48.52 -2.03
C GLU A 95 -5.48 -49.42 -0.88
N LEU A 96 -4.62 -49.79 0.06
CA LEU A 96 -4.95 -50.63 1.22
C LEU A 96 -5.16 -49.84 2.51
N VAL A 97 -4.88 -48.54 2.49
CA VAL A 97 -5.10 -47.64 3.62
C VAL A 97 -6.53 -47.09 3.53
N ASN A 98 -7.46 -47.65 4.32
CA ASN A 98 -8.80 -47.06 4.47
C ASN A 98 -8.65 -45.65 5.07
N ASN A 99 -8.83 -44.62 4.26
CA ASN A 99 -9.03 -43.24 4.71
C ASN A 99 -10.43 -43.13 5.36
N ASN A 100 -10.57 -43.66 6.58
CA ASN A 100 -11.76 -43.44 7.39
C ASN A 100 -11.73 -41.99 7.90
N VAL A 101 -12.53 -41.15 7.22
CA VAL A 101 -13.26 -39.97 7.73
C VAL A 101 -12.52 -39.15 8.80
N THR A 102 -11.83 -38.11 8.37
CA THR A 102 -11.92 -36.78 9.02
C THR A 102 -11.84 -35.71 7.94
N THR A 103 -12.86 -34.86 7.90
CA THR A 103 -13.07 -33.77 6.94
C THR A 103 -12.11 -32.62 7.23
N GLU A 104 -10.82 -32.80 6.94
CA GLU A 104 -9.84 -31.72 6.97
C GLU A 104 -8.85 -31.97 5.84
N ALA A 105 -8.72 -31.00 4.91
CA ALA A 105 -7.95 -31.08 3.66
C ALA A 105 -6.41 -31.23 3.81
N TRP A 106 -5.93 -31.75 4.94
CA TRP A 106 -4.53 -31.68 5.38
C TRP A 106 -3.86 -33.04 5.61
N GLN A 107 -4.52 -34.16 5.31
CA GLN A 107 -3.85 -35.47 5.35
C GLN A 107 -3.26 -35.82 3.97
N GLU A 108 -2.16 -35.12 3.64
CA GLU A 108 -1.14 -35.74 2.79
C GLU A 108 -0.67 -37.05 3.45
N LYS A 109 -0.33 -38.02 2.61
CA LYS A 109 0.23 -39.31 3.00
C LYS A 109 1.28 -39.11 4.11
N GLY A 110 1.07 -39.77 5.25
CA GLY A 110 2.03 -39.71 6.35
C GLY A 110 3.45 -40.12 5.91
N PRO A 111 4.50 -39.68 6.64
CA PRO A 111 5.88 -39.93 6.23
C PRO A 111 6.15 -41.44 6.09
N CYS A 112 7.11 -41.82 5.25
CA CYS A 112 7.51 -43.22 5.09
C CYS A 112 7.97 -43.84 6.42
N LEU A 113 7.88 -45.16 6.52
CA LEU A 113 8.17 -45.92 7.73
C LEU A 113 9.54 -45.59 8.36
N PRO A 114 10.66 -45.53 7.61
CA PRO A 114 11.95 -45.14 8.19
C PRO A 114 11.89 -43.77 8.88
N VAL A 115 11.26 -42.78 8.24
CA VAL A 115 11.12 -41.43 8.78
C VAL A 115 10.19 -41.41 10.00
N ARG A 116 9.09 -42.16 9.98
CA ARG A 116 8.19 -42.30 11.14
C ARG A 116 8.91 -42.82 12.39
N VAL A 117 9.79 -43.80 12.21
CA VAL A 117 10.59 -44.36 13.33
C VAL A 117 11.62 -43.34 13.81
N LEU A 118 12.29 -42.63 12.90
CA LEU A 118 13.26 -41.57 13.25
C LEU A 118 12.63 -40.40 14.02
N LEU A 119 11.39 -40.02 13.68
CA LEU A 119 10.64 -38.95 14.35
C LEU A 119 10.13 -39.33 15.74
N ARG A 120 9.87 -40.62 16.01
CA ARG A 120 9.27 -41.10 17.26
C ARG A 120 9.98 -40.61 18.54
N PRO A 121 11.31 -40.71 18.71
CA PRO A 121 11.97 -40.21 19.92
C PRO A 121 11.94 -38.68 20.04
N LEU A 122 12.00 -37.95 18.91
CA LEU A 122 11.88 -36.49 18.89
C LEU A 122 10.46 -36.05 19.28
N LYS A 123 9.43 -36.72 18.76
CA LYS A 123 8.02 -36.49 19.16
C LYS A 123 7.81 -36.70 20.66
N LYS A 124 8.33 -37.79 21.22
CA LYS A 124 8.27 -38.03 22.69
C LYS A 124 8.96 -36.92 23.48
N ARG A 125 10.15 -36.50 23.06
CA ARG A 125 10.90 -35.42 23.70
C ARG A 125 10.14 -34.09 23.61
N PHE A 126 9.55 -33.79 22.46
CA PHE A 126 8.76 -32.58 22.25
C PHE A 126 7.56 -32.53 23.20
N GLN A 127 6.77 -33.61 23.23
CA GLN A 127 5.62 -33.72 24.13
C GLN A 127 6.07 -33.57 25.59
N PHE A 128 7.14 -34.24 26.00
CA PHE A 128 7.64 -34.18 27.37
C PHE A 128 8.03 -32.77 27.82
N HIS A 129 8.64 -31.95 26.96
CA HIS A 129 9.09 -30.61 27.33
C HIS A 129 8.05 -29.52 27.11
N PHE A 130 7.28 -29.60 26.03
CA PHE A 130 6.43 -28.49 25.57
C PHE A 130 4.94 -28.75 25.79
N THR A 131 4.55 -29.86 26.42
CA THR A 131 3.17 -30.13 26.82
C THR A 131 3.05 -30.39 28.33
N GLY A 132 1.87 -30.16 28.89
CA GLY A 132 1.60 -30.34 30.32
C GLY A 132 1.95 -29.12 31.17
N SER A 133 2.30 -29.35 32.44
CA SER A 133 2.48 -28.33 33.49
C SER A 133 3.94 -27.90 33.72
N ARG A 134 4.85 -28.24 32.81
CA ARG A 134 6.28 -27.89 32.96
C ARG A 134 6.51 -26.41 32.71
N GLN A 135 7.57 -25.87 33.32
CA GLN A 135 8.01 -24.50 33.05
C GLN A 135 8.23 -24.27 31.55
N THR A 136 8.81 -25.24 30.83
CA THR A 136 9.07 -25.17 29.38
C THR A 136 7.81 -25.24 28.49
N ALA A 137 6.64 -25.53 29.05
CA ALA A 137 5.36 -25.60 28.32
C ALA A 137 4.57 -24.28 28.38
N ARG A 138 5.22 -23.20 28.83
CA ARG A 138 4.68 -21.84 28.87
C ARG A 138 4.10 -21.42 27.52
N ILE A 139 2.85 -20.98 27.56
CA ILE A 139 2.12 -20.55 26.38
C ILE A 139 2.53 -19.14 25.95
N ASP A 140 3.06 -18.32 26.85
CA ASP A 140 3.55 -16.97 26.58
C ASP A 140 4.96 -16.92 25.98
N ARG A 141 5.64 -18.08 25.89
CA ARG A 141 6.99 -18.21 25.31
C ARG A 141 7.02 -19.20 24.14
N PRO A 142 6.28 -18.94 23.04
CA PRO A 142 6.23 -19.84 21.89
C PRO A 142 7.60 -20.03 21.23
N GLU A 143 8.50 -19.06 21.35
CA GLU A 143 9.87 -19.11 20.81
C GLU A 143 10.65 -20.35 21.27
N TRP A 144 10.35 -20.91 22.44
CA TRP A 144 11.08 -22.06 22.99
C TRP A 144 10.88 -23.34 22.16
N PHE A 145 9.62 -23.67 21.83
CA PHE A 145 9.37 -24.88 21.05
C PHE A 145 9.66 -24.66 19.55
N LEU A 146 9.53 -23.42 19.06
CA LEU A 146 9.88 -23.04 17.70
C LEU A 146 11.40 -23.15 17.48
N THR A 147 12.21 -22.52 18.34
CA THR A 147 13.68 -22.58 18.29
C THR A 147 14.19 -24.01 18.45
N GLN A 148 13.58 -24.80 19.34
CA GLN A 148 13.98 -26.18 19.53
C GLN A 148 13.71 -27.04 18.28
N THR A 149 12.60 -26.79 17.58
CA THR A 149 12.26 -27.43 16.31
C THR A 149 13.30 -27.08 15.23
N LEU A 150 13.65 -25.80 15.07
CA LEU A 150 14.73 -25.36 14.16
C LEU A 150 16.05 -26.06 14.45
N THR A 151 16.41 -26.14 15.73
CA THR A 151 17.64 -26.79 16.19
C THR A 151 17.64 -28.28 15.83
N TRP A 152 16.52 -28.98 16.00
CA TRP A 152 16.43 -30.39 15.61
C TRP A 152 16.52 -30.59 14.10
N ILE A 153 15.88 -29.73 13.30
CA ILE A 153 16.01 -29.77 11.84
C ILE A 153 17.48 -29.59 11.45
N LYS A 154 18.14 -28.52 11.92
CA LYS A 154 19.56 -28.23 11.64
C LYS A 154 20.48 -29.42 12.00
N ASN A 155 20.29 -30.03 13.17
CA ASN A 155 21.16 -31.09 13.67
C ASN A 155 20.94 -32.47 13.02
N HIS A 156 19.74 -32.76 12.50
CA HIS A 156 19.37 -34.12 12.08
C HIS A 156 19.18 -34.28 10.56
N GLN A 157 18.76 -33.23 9.85
CA GLN A 157 18.44 -33.34 8.41
C GLN A 157 19.63 -33.85 7.58
N GLY A 158 20.86 -33.50 7.98
CA GLY A 158 22.08 -33.95 7.30
C GLY A 158 22.23 -35.46 7.37
N PHE A 159 21.94 -36.09 8.51
CA PHE A 159 22.02 -37.54 8.64
C PHE A 159 20.99 -38.25 7.74
N VAL A 160 19.75 -37.76 7.70
CA VAL A 160 18.69 -38.29 6.83
C VAL A 160 19.09 -38.16 5.36
N ARG A 161 19.66 -37.01 4.97
CA ARG A 161 20.15 -36.74 3.61
C ARG A 161 21.26 -37.70 3.17
N HIS A 162 22.20 -38.04 4.06
CA HIS A 162 23.36 -38.86 3.69
C HIS A 162 23.14 -40.37 3.88
N HIS A 163 22.20 -40.79 4.73
CA HIS A 163 22.05 -42.21 5.10
C HIS A 163 20.68 -42.81 4.81
N VAL A 164 19.63 -42.00 4.69
CA VAL A 164 18.26 -42.51 4.45
C VAL A 164 17.84 -42.26 3.01
N GLN A 165 17.95 -41.01 2.51
CA GLN A 165 17.58 -40.66 1.14
C GLN A 165 18.27 -41.53 0.08
N PRO A 166 19.59 -41.80 0.14
CA PRO A 166 20.26 -42.60 -0.88
C PRO A 166 19.77 -44.04 -0.96
N ILE A 167 19.12 -44.55 0.09
CA ILE A 167 18.53 -45.90 0.09
C ILE A 167 17.20 -45.87 -0.67
N ALA A 168 16.38 -44.83 -0.48
CA ALA A 168 15.17 -44.62 -1.27
C ALA A 168 15.51 -44.45 -2.75
N ASP A 169 16.55 -43.68 -3.07
CA ASP A 169 17.03 -43.45 -4.43
C ASP A 169 17.49 -44.76 -5.10
N LYS A 170 18.24 -45.61 -4.36
CA LYS A 170 18.66 -46.95 -4.83
C LYS A 170 17.51 -47.93 -5.04
N LEU A 171 16.41 -47.74 -4.31
CA LEU A 171 15.18 -48.52 -4.49
C LEU A 171 14.27 -47.92 -5.57
N GLU A 172 14.71 -46.85 -6.25
CA GLU A 172 13.98 -46.14 -7.30
C GLU A 172 12.61 -45.59 -6.83
N LEU A 173 12.51 -45.23 -5.55
CA LEU A 173 11.29 -44.67 -4.96
C LEU A 173 11.18 -43.17 -5.28
N LYS A 174 10.81 -42.85 -6.52
CA LYS A 174 10.78 -41.48 -7.09
C LYS A 174 9.89 -40.47 -6.34
N HIS A 175 8.97 -40.93 -5.50
CA HIS A 175 8.04 -40.08 -4.74
C HIS A 175 8.41 -39.93 -3.26
N VAL A 176 9.54 -40.50 -2.82
CA VAL A 176 9.96 -40.47 -1.42
C VAL A 176 11.07 -39.44 -1.23
N TYR A 177 10.73 -38.34 -0.57
CA TYR A 177 11.66 -37.27 -0.21
C TYR A 177 11.88 -37.32 1.30
N ALA A 178 12.65 -38.29 1.78
CA ALA A 178 12.81 -38.60 3.19
C ALA A 178 13.28 -37.40 4.04
N VAL A 179 14.09 -36.51 3.45
CA VAL A 179 14.54 -35.28 4.13
C VAL A 179 13.38 -34.31 4.33
N ASP A 180 12.58 -34.08 3.28
CA ASP A 180 11.43 -33.18 3.31
C ASP A 180 10.35 -33.75 4.24
N GLU A 181 10.05 -35.06 4.15
CA GLU A 181 9.13 -35.77 5.03
C GLU A 181 9.56 -35.69 6.52
N PHE A 182 10.85 -35.81 6.81
CA PHE A 182 11.39 -35.69 8.16
C PHE A 182 11.23 -34.26 8.70
N ASN A 183 11.59 -33.25 7.89
CA ASN A 183 11.47 -31.86 8.27
C ASN A 183 9.99 -31.48 8.48
N THR A 184 9.10 -31.85 7.57
CA THR A 184 7.65 -31.64 7.69
C THR A 184 7.09 -32.31 8.95
N GLY A 185 7.57 -33.51 9.30
CA GLY A 185 7.16 -34.18 10.53
C GLY A 185 7.54 -33.42 11.81
N LEU A 186 8.68 -32.73 11.85
CA LEU A 186 9.07 -31.87 12.97
C LEU A 186 8.29 -30.55 12.98
N ILE A 187 8.09 -29.95 11.81
CA ILE A 187 7.30 -28.71 11.65
C ILE A 187 5.85 -28.96 12.09
N ALA A 188 5.28 -30.12 11.78
CA ALA A 188 3.94 -30.50 12.21
C ALA A 188 3.77 -30.54 13.74
N LEU A 189 4.80 -30.95 14.49
CA LEU A 189 4.77 -30.91 15.96
C LEU A 189 4.69 -29.48 16.49
N ALA A 190 5.46 -28.57 15.88
CA ALA A 190 5.42 -27.15 16.23
C ALA A 190 4.07 -26.52 15.84
N ALA A 191 3.54 -26.84 14.66
CA ALA A 191 2.25 -26.36 14.19
C ALA A 191 1.08 -26.84 15.07
N GLU A 192 1.06 -28.12 15.47
CA GLU A 192 0.05 -28.70 16.38
C GLU A 192 0.09 -28.01 17.75
N ARG A 193 1.29 -27.75 18.28
CA ARG A 193 1.46 -27.02 19.53
C ARG A 193 1.02 -25.57 19.41
N LEU A 194 1.44 -24.88 18.35
CA LEU A 194 1.05 -23.50 18.08
C LEU A 194 -0.47 -23.37 17.98
N HIS A 195 -1.14 -24.27 17.26
CA HIS A 195 -2.60 -24.28 17.16
C HIS A 195 -3.26 -24.38 18.53
N THR A 196 -2.74 -25.24 19.41
CA THR A 196 -3.23 -25.38 20.78
C THR A 196 -2.99 -24.11 21.60
N VAL A 197 -1.81 -23.48 21.47
CA VAL A 197 -1.47 -22.23 22.17
C VAL A 197 -2.39 -21.09 21.74
N LEU A 198 -2.60 -20.90 20.44
CA LEU A 198 -3.49 -19.86 19.92
C LEU A 198 -4.96 -20.10 20.33
N ALA A 199 -5.41 -21.35 20.34
CA ALA A 199 -6.74 -21.71 20.86
C ALA A 199 -6.89 -21.40 22.36
N LEU A 200 -5.82 -21.56 23.14
CA LEU A 200 -5.83 -21.17 24.56
C LEU A 200 -5.97 -19.66 24.72
N TYR A 201 -5.32 -18.84 23.89
CA TYR A 201 -5.53 -17.40 23.93
C TYR A 201 -7.00 -17.01 23.70
N HIS A 202 -7.74 -17.72 22.83
CA HIS A 202 -9.19 -17.49 22.62
C HIS A 202 -10.02 -17.73 23.89
N THR A 203 -9.67 -18.76 24.66
CA THR A 203 -10.46 -19.18 25.83
C THR A 203 -10.01 -18.54 27.14
N GLN A 204 -8.77 -18.06 27.22
CA GLN A 204 -8.14 -17.59 28.45
C GLN A 204 -8.38 -16.12 28.81
N SER A 205 -9.14 -15.35 28.03
CA SER A 205 -9.58 -13.99 28.44
C SER A 205 -10.30 -13.94 29.80
N SER A 206 -10.69 -15.10 30.36
CA SER A 206 -11.40 -15.21 31.64
C SER A 206 -10.62 -15.83 32.81
N LYS A 207 -9.39 -16.37 32.62
CA LYS A 207 -8.72 -17.22 33.64
C LYS A 207 -7.44 -16.65 34.29
N GLY A 208 -6.99 -15.45 33.93
CA GLY A 208 -6.01 -14.68 34.71
C GLY A 208 -4.55 -15.18 34.73
N GLU A 209 -4.17 -16.18 33.92
CA GLU A 209 -2.76 -16.63 33.81
C GLU A 209 -1.88 -15.71 32.96
N ILE A 210 -2.46 -14.96 32.01
CA ILE A 210 -1.76 -13.99 31.15
C ILE A 210 -2.32 -12.60 31.44
N VAL A 211 -1.44 -11.62 31.71
CA VAL A 211 -1.81 -10.23 32.04
C VAL A 211 -2.35 -9.50 30.81
N ASP A 212 -1.70 -9.68 29.65
CA ASP A 212 -2.15 -9.12 28.37
C ASP A 212 -2.17 -10.22 27.29
N VAL A 213 -3.36 -10.75 27.04
CA VAL A 213 -3.58 -11.83 26.07
C VAL A 213 -3.34 -11.36 24.64
N ASP A 214 -3.61 -10.08 24.34
CA ASP A 214 -3.41 -9.55 22.99
C ASP A 214 -1.91 -9.36 22.70
N ALA A 215 -1.13 -8.93 23.70
CA ALA A 215 0.32 -8.83 23.57
C ALA A 215 0.96 -10.22 23.39
N ALA A 216 0.51 -11.21 24.17
CA ALA A 216 0.98 -12.59 24.03
C ALA A 216 0.60 -13.18 22.66
N PHE A 217 -0.60 -12.87 22.15
CA PHE A 217 -1.03 -13.28 20.82
C PHE A 217 -0.16 -12.64 19.72
N ALA A 218 0.06 -11.32 19.78
CA ALA A 218 0.89 -10.60 18.81
C ALA A 218 2.33 -11.14 18.81
N HIS A 219 2.91 -11.35 20.00
CA HIS A 219 4.22 -11.99 20.15
C HIS A 219 4.26 -13.39 19.49
N ALA A 220 3.24 -14.21 19.70
CA ALA A 220 3.17 -15.53 19.09
C ALA A 220 3.07 -15.48 17.55
N VAL A 221 2.37 -14.48 17.00
CA VAL A 221 2.35 -14.23 15.55
C VAL A 221 3.75 -13.89 15.05
N ASP A 222 4.43 -12.93 15.68
CA ASP A 222 5.76 -12.49 15.28
C ASP A 222 6.79 -13.64 15.33
N GLU A 223 6.79 -14.41 16.42
CA GLU A 223 7.65 -15.60 16.56
C GLU A 223 7.33 -16.67 15.51
N THR A 224 6.06 -16.82 15.12
CA THR A 224 5.66 -17.76 14.05
C THR A 224 6.17 -17.29 12.69
N LEU A 225 6.04 -15.99 12.39
CA LEU A 225 6.55 -15.42 11.14
C LEU A 225 8.08 -15.47 11.08
N GLY A 226 8.76 -15.22 12.19
CA GLY A 226 10.22 -15.39 12.32
C GLY A 226 10.66 -16.83 12.09
N PHE A 227 10.01 -17.79 12.76
CA PHE A 227 10.24 -19.22 12.59
C PHE A 227 10.06 -19.67 11.13
N HIS A 228 9.02 -19.18 10.45
CA HIS A 228 8.81 -19.48 9.04
C HIS A 228 9.95 -18.97 8.15
N ARG A 229 10.43 -17.72 8.34
CA ARG A 229 11.57 -17.19 7.56
C ARG A 229 12.82 -18.05 7.73
N GLU A 230 13.14 -18.44 8.97
CA GLU A 230 14.28 -19.33 9.24
C GLU A 230 14.09 -20.72 8.63
N LEU A 231 12.87 -21.29 8.64
CA LEU A 231 12.59 -22.57 7.98
C LEU A 231 12.87 -22.52 6.48
N VAL A 232 12.46 -21.45 5.81
CA VAL A 232 12.72 -21.27 4.37
C VAL A 232 14.23 -21.20 4.10
N GLU A 233 14.98 -20.49 4.94
CA GLU A 233 16.44 -20.42 4.82
C GLU A 233 17.12 -21.79 5.01
N ILE A 234 16.67 -22.58 5.99
CA ILE A 234 17.27 -23.88 6.34
C ILE A 234 16.91 -24.98 5.33
N THR A 235 15.67 -24.98 4.83
CA THR A 235 15.14 -26.05 3.98
C THR A 235 15.24 -25.73 2.49
N GLY A 236 15.37 -24.44 2.14
CA GLY A 236 15.36 -23.97 0.75
C GLY A 236 14.01 -24.09 0.06
N ARG A 237 12.95 -24.45 0.80
CA ARG A 237 11.57 -24.56 0.29
C ARG A 237 10.63 -23.74 1.16
N ASP A 238 9.61 -23.20 0.51
CA ASP A 238 8.48 -22.60 1.21
C ASP A 238 7.55 -23.70 1.74
N ILE A 239 7.63 -23.96 3.05
CA ILE A 239 6.80 -24.93 3.75
C ILE A 239 5.75 -24.17 4.56
N ASN A 240 4.57 -24.01 3.98
CA ASN A 240 3.47 -23.21 4.53
C ASN A 240 2.73 -23.86 5.72
N THR A 241 3.18 -25.00 6.22
CA THR A 241 2.49 -25.79 7.26
C THR A 241 2.33 -25.06 8.58
N VAL A 242 3.25 -24.16 8.95
CA VAL A 242 3.12 -23.37 10.19
C VAL A 242 2.25 -22.12 10.00
N LEU A 243 2.32 -21.49 8.82
CA LEU A 243 1.50 -20.32 8.51
C LEU A 243 0.02 -20.67 8.36
N SER A 244 -0.29 -21.91 7.95
CA SER A 244 -1.67 -22.39 7.87
C SER A 244 -2.42 -22.32 9.20
N VAL A 245 -1.68 -22.39 10.32
CA VAL A 245 -2.22 -22.23 11.68
C VAL A 245 -2.72 -20.81 11.91
N LEU A 246 -1.97 -19.80 11.45
CA LEU A 246 -2.36 -18.38 11.55
C LEU A 246 -3.53 -18.03 10.64
N THR A 247 -3.70 -18.77 9.54
CA THR A 247 -4.78 -18.54 8.57
C THR A 247 -6.06 -19.33 8.89
N LYS A 248 -6.13 -20.06 10.01
CA LYS A 248 -7.40 -20.63 10.48
C LYS A 248 -8.35 -19.50 10.84
N VAL A 249 -9.61 -19.58 10.41
CA VAL A 249 -10.61 -18.50 10.47
C VAL A 249 -10.62 -17.75 11.81
N GLU A 250 -10.78 -18.44 12.93
CA GLU A 250 -10.82 -17.79 14.26
C GLU A 250 -9.52 -17.07 14.62
N THR A 251 -8.37 -17.69 14.32
CA THR A 251 -7.05 -17.13 14.61
C THR A 251 -6.75 -15.93 13.73
N PHE A 252 -7.10 -16.03 12.45
CA PHE A 252 -6.92 -14.96 11.47
C PHE A 252 -7.75 -13.73 11.82
N LEU A 253 -9.03 -13.91 12.14
CA LEU A 253 -9.93 -12.82 12.56
C LEU A 253 -9.42 -12.14 13.85
N ARG A 254 -8.94 -12.93 14.81
CA ARG A 254 -8.32 -12.38 16.02
C ARG A 254 -7.07 -11.58 15.69
N TRP A 255 -6.21 -12.09 14.81
CA TRP A 255 -5.03 -11.37 14.38
C TRP A 255 -5.41 -10.02 13.76
N GLN A 256 -6.38 -9.97 12.84
CA GLN A 256 -6.85 -8.69 12.29
C GLN A 256 -7.35 -7.73 13.38
N THR A 257 -8.07 -8.23 14.37
CA THR A 257 -8.60 -7.42 15.47
C THR A 257 -7.48 -6.84 16.34
N VAL A 258 -6.52 -7.67 16.75
CA VAL A 258 -5.37 -7.26 17.57
C VAL A 258 -4.48 -6.29 16.79
N GLU A 259 -4.22 -6.58 15.51
CA GLU A 259 -3.43 -5.74 14.62
C GLU A 259 -4.06 -4.35 14.49
N LYS A 260 -5.38 -4.28 14.22
CA LYS A 260 -6.13 -3.02 14.16
C LYS A 260 -6.03 -2.24 15.46
N LYS A 261 -6.29 -2.91 16.60
CA LYS A 261 -6.25 -2.29 17.92
C LYS A 261 -4.90 -1.63 18.21
N TYR A 262 -3.79 -2.34 17.94
CA TYR A 262 -2.45 -1.82 18.16
C TYR A 262 -2.06 -0.75 17.15
N ALA A 263 -2.47 -0.88 15.89
CA ALA A 263 -2.24 0.16 14.88
C ALA A 263 -2.94 1.48 15.23
N LEU A 264 -4.20 1.43 15.70
CA LEU A 264 -4.93 2.62 16.16
C LEU A 264 -4.28 3.23 17.40
N ALA A 265 -3.95 2.43 18.42
CA ALA A 265 -3.26 2.93 19.60
C ALA A 265 -1.89 3.57 19.24
N LYS A 266 -1.17 2.99 18.29
CA LYS A 266 0.11 3.55 17.82
C LYS A 266 -0.10 4.85 17.05
N MET A 267 -1.17 4.97 16.27
CA MET A 267 -1.53 6.20 15.58
C MET A 267 -1.84 7.33 16.56
N ASP A 268 -2.58 7.04 17.63
CA ASP A 268 -2.89 8.01 18.68
C ASP A 268 -1.59 8.46 19.40
N GLU A 269 -0.71 7.51 19.77
CA GLU A 269 0.61 7.81 20.35
C GLU A 269 1.47 8.70 19.43
N ILE A 270 1.44 8.45 18.12
CA ILE A 270 2.16 9.24 17.11
C ILE A 270 1.70 10.70 17.11
N LEU A 271 0.39 10.95 17.22
CA LEU A 271 -0.20 12.29 17.16
C LEU A 271 -0.20 13.03 18.49
N GLU A 272 -0.16 12.31 19.62
CA GLU A 272 0.04 12.88 20.96
C GLU A 272 1.49 13.38 21.16
N SER A 273 2.44 12.87 20.38
CA SER A 273 3.84 13.30 20.46
C SER A 273 4.00 14.79 20.13
N PRO A 274 4.74 15.59 20.95
CA PRO A 274 4.93 17.02 20.67
C PRO A 274 5.68 17.28 19.35
N GLN A 275 6.40 16.28 18.85
CA GLN A 275 7.20 16.36 17.63
C GLN A 275 6.42 15.93 16.37
N TRP A 276 5.14 15.59 16.49
CA TRP A 276 4.35 15.03 15.38
C TRP A 276 4.38 15.90 14.11
N SER A 277 4.38 17.23 14.29
CA SER A 277 4.34 18.25 13.24
C SER A 277 5.72 18.65 12.71
N GLU A 278 6.79 18.27 13.40
CA GLU A 278 8.15 18.62 13.01
C GLU A 278 8.59 17.86 11.75
N GLY A 279 9.40 18.51 10.92
CA GLY A 279 10.01 17.86 9.76
C GLY A 279 10.95 16.71 10.17
N VAL A 280 10.96 15.62 9.41
CA VAL A 280 11.93 14.50 9.62
C VAL A 280 13.37 14.99 9.50
N GLY A 281 13.63 15.95 8.61
CA GLY A 281 14.93 16.62 8.48
C GLY A 281 15.28 17.61 9.58
N SER A 282 14.41 17.82 10.57
CA SER A 282 14.63 18.78 11.66
C SER A 282 15.23 18.10 12.90
N GLY A 283 16.26 18.74 13.47
CA GLY A 283 16.89 18.35 14.74
C GLY A 283 18.32 17.79 14.63
N ALA A 284 18.97 17.63 15.78
CA ALA A 284 20.32 17.05 15.88
C ALA A 284 20.27 15.55 15.54
N GLY A 285 20.87 15.17 14.41
CA GLY A 285 20.88 13.77 13.92
C GLY A 285 20.16 13.54 12.60
N ALA A 286 19.58 14.57 11.97
CA ALA A 286 18.99 14.47 10.63
C ALA A 286 20.05 14.14 9.57
N ALA A 287 19.75 13.17 8.70
CA ALA A 287 20.60 12.85 7.56
C ALA A 287 20.67 14.03 6.58
N THR A 288 21.84 14.30 6.03
CA THR A 288 22.03 15.38 5.04
C THR A 288 21.13 15.12 3.83
N GLY A 289 20.23 16.06 3.52
CA GLY A 289 19.26 15.94 2.42
C GLY A 289 17.88 15.38 2.81
N ALA A 290 17.62 15.11 4.10
CA ALA A 290 16.30 14.74 4.57
C ALA A 290 15.26 15.85 4.30
N ALA A 291 14.06 15.47 3.89
CA ALA A 291 13.00 16.42 3.57
C ALA A 291 12.51 17.14 4.84
N LEU A 292 12.69 18.46 4.86
CA LEU A 292 12.25 19.33 5.97
C LEU A 292 10.72 19.49 6.05
N TRP A 293 10.02 19.17 4.97
CA TRP A 293 8.56 19.33 4.87
C TRP A 293 7.78 18.08 5.27
N ILE A 294 8.40 16.90 5.35
CA ILE A 294 7.70 15.66 5.74
C ILE A 294 7.52 15.67 7.26
N PRO A 295 6.28 15.72 7.79
CA PRO A 295 6.07 15.66 9.24
C PRO A 295 6.42 14.28 9.77
N ARG A 296 7.05 14.21 10.95
CA ARG A 296 7.41 12.94 11.62
C ARG A 296 6.22 12.00 11.77
N ALA A 297 5.03 12.53 12.07
CA ALA A 297 3.84 11.70 12.19
C ALA A 297 3.46 10.99 10.89
N ALA A 298 3.62 11.64 9.74
CA ALA A 298 3.33 11.03 8.45
C ALA A 298 4.33 9.91 8.12
N ASP A 299 5.62 10.12 8.43
CA ASP A 299 6.66 9.10 8.27
C ASP A 299 6.45 7.90 9.19
N TRP A 300 6.09 8.14 10.46
CA TRP A 300 5.75 7.08 11.41
C TRP A 300 4.49 6.32 11.01
N PHE A 301 3.46 7.01 10.50
CA PHE A 301 2.25 6.35 10.00
C PHE A 301 2.54 5.48 8.78
N VAL A 302 3.33 5.97 7.81
CA VAL A 302 3.78 5.18 6.66
C VAL A 302 4.60 3.97 7.12
N THR A 303 5.49 4.15 8.10
CA THR A 303 6.27 3.06 8.69
C THR A 303 5.36 2.02 9.35
N LEU A 304 4.34 2.45 10.10
CA LEU A 304 3.34 1.56 10.69
C LEU A 304 2.67 0.70 9.61
N LEU A 305 2.21 1.30 8.51
CA LEU A 305 1.62 0.56 7.40
C LEU A 305 2.61 -0.46 6.80
N ARG A 306 3.89 -0.09 6.62
CA ARG A 306 4.93 -1.03 6.15
C ARG A 306 5.17 -2.19 7.11
N THR A 307 5.12 -1.95 8.42
CA THR A 307 5.30 -3.05 9.39
C THR A 307 4.16 -4.08 9.28
N ILE A 308 2.93 -3.63 9.01
CA ILE A 308 1.78 -4.50 8.75
C ILE A 308 2.00 -5.27 7.44
N GLU A 309 2.43 -4.59 6.37
CA GLU A 309 2.80 -5.21 5.08
C GLU A 309 3.85 -6.30 5.25
N ASP A 310 4.93 -6.03 5.98
CA ASP A 310 6.03 -6.96 6.22
C ASP A 310 5.61 -8.25 6.93
N ARG A 311 4.51 -8.22 7.69
CA ARG A 311 3.91 -9.40 8.32
C ARG A 311 2.99 -10.15 7.36
N TYR A 312 1.99 -9.48 6.78
CA TYR A 312 0.98 -10.19 5.99
C TYR A 312 1.45 -10.64 4.62
N LYS A 313 2.49 -10.01 4.04
CA LYS A 313 3.03 -10.40 2.73
C LYS A 313 3.57 -11.84 2.70
N LEU A 314 3.90 -12.38 3.88
CA LEU A 314 4.34 -13.76 4.06
C LEU A 314 3.19 -14.77 3.94
N LEU A 315 1.93 -14.33 4.00
CA LEU A 315 0.81 -15.26 4.02
C LEU A 315 0.65 -15.98 2.68
N PRO A 316 0.41 -17.30 2.69
CA PRO A 316 0.41 -18.09 1.47
C PRO A 316 -0.74 -17.76 0.54
N GLN A 317 -1.92 -17.45 1.06
CA GLN A 317 -3.11 -17.21 0.24
C GLN A 317 -3.30 -15.71 -0.02
N PRO A 318 -3.43 -15.26 -1.29
CA PRO A 318 -3.67 -13.86 -1.61
C PRO A 318 -4.93 -13.27 -0.98
N GLY A 319 -5.98 -14.08 -0.77
CA GLY A 319 -7.19 -13.64 -0.07
C GLY A 319 -6.93 -13.12 1.35
N HIS A 320 -6.05 -13.77 2.12
CA HIS A 320 -5.65 -13.28 3.43
C HIS A 320 -4.84 -11.98 3.35
N ARG A 321 -3.99 -11.84 2.32
CA ARG A 321 -3.24 -10.60 2.06
C ARG A 321 -4.20 -9.45 1.70
N LEU A 322 -5.24 -9.71 0.91
CA LEU A 322 -6.29 -8.75 0.60
C LEU A 322 -7.05 -8.30 1.86
N ASN A 323 -7.39 -9.21 2.77
CA ASN A 323 -8.08 -8.82 4.00
C ASN A 323 -7.20 -7.90 4.89
N PHE A 324 -5.88 -8.06 4.88
CA PHE A 324 -4.96 -7.13 5.57
C PHE A 324 -4.79 -5.81 4.81
N LEU A 325 -4.86 -5.82 3.48
CA LEU A 325 -4.94 -4.61 2.68
C LEU A 325 -6.22 -3.82 3.01
N GLU A 326 -7.37 -4.46 3.21
CA GLU A 326 -8.58 -3.78 3.70
C GLU A 326 -8.36 -3.12 5.06
N LEU A 327 -7.66 -3.80 5.98
CA LEU A 327 -7.25 -3.19 7.24
C LEU A 327 -6.32 -1.99 7.04
N GLN A 328 -5.34 -2.05 6.12
CA GLN A 328 -4.51 -0.90 5.79
C GLN A 328 -5.33 0.27 5.25
N LEU A 329 -6.33 0.01 4.41
CA LEU A 329 -7.25 1.03 3.88
C LEU A 329 -8.09 1.67 4.98
N GLU A 330 -8.61 0.86 5.91
CA GLU A 330 -9.32 1.37 7.09
C GLU A 330 -8.41 2.26 7.94
N LEU A 331 -7.15 1.89 8.16
CA LEU A 331 -6.19 2.71 8.89
C LEU A 331 -5.84 4.02 8.16
N VAL A 332 -5.79 4.01 6.83
CA VAL A 332 -5.61 5.23 6.02
C VAL A 332 -6.81 6.17 6.16
N GLU A 333 -8.03 5.65 6.23
CA GLU A 333 -9.22 6.45 6.47
C GLU A 333 -9.24 7.03 7.88
N GLU A 334 -8.91 6.24 8.90
CA GLU A 334 -8.76 6.68 10.29
C GLU A 334 -7.68 7.77 10.44
N TRP A 335 -6.58 7.67 9.68
CA TRP A 335 -5.56 8.70 9.58
C TRP A 335 -6.11 9.98 8.95
N ARG A 336 -6.83 9.88 7.83
CA ARG A 336 -7.44 11.03 7.14
C ARG A 336 -8.45 11.75 8.04
N ILE A 337 -9.27 11.02 8.81
CA ILE A 337 -10.22 11.59 9.76
C ILE A 337 -9.50 12.41 10.83
N ARG A 338 -8.45 11.85 11.45
CA ARG A 338 -7.64 12.57 12.45
C ARG A 338 -6.94 13.78 11.87
N LEU A 339 -6.37 13.68 10.67
CA LEU A 339 -5.78 14.82 9.97
C LEU A 339 -6.83 15.91 9.70
N THR A 340 -8.06 15.54 9.34
CA THR A 340 -9.16 16.51 9.15
C THR A 340 -9.48 17.25 10.45
N GLN A 341 -9.57 16.55 11.57
CA GLN A 341 -9.79 17.14 12.89
C GLN A 341 -8.65 18.08 13.29
N LEU A 342 -7.40 17.68 13.06
CA LEU A 342 -6.21 18.49 13.31
C LEU A 342 -6.15 19.74 12.40
N LEU A 343 -6.61 19.62 11.15
CA LEU A 343 -6.72 20.77 10.25
C LEU A 343 -7.72 21.79 10.81
N SER A 344 -8.92 21.35 11.18
CA SER A 344 -9.94 22.23 11.77
C SER A 344 -9.43 22.94 13.03
N ALA A 345 -8.86 22.17 13.98
CA ALA A 345 -8.28 22.75 15.19
C ALA A 345 -7.10 23.70 14.90
N GLY A 346 -6.27 23.36 13.92
CA GLY A 346 -5.18 24.20 13.47
C GLY A 346 -5.65 25.51 12.84
N LEU A 347 -6.73 25.49 12.06
CA LEU A 347 -7.33 26.68 11.47
C LEU A 347 -7.95 27.59 12.53
N ASP A 348 -8.61 27.03 13.54
CA ASP A 348 -9.17 27.80 14.66
C ASP A 348 -8.09 28.52 15.49
N SER A 349 -6.86 27.98 15.50
CA SER A 349 -5.71 28.59 16.18
C SER A 349 -4.99 29.68 15.36
N LEU A 350 -5.42 29.95 14.12
CA LEU A 350 -4.80 30.98 13.29
C LEU A 350 -5.16 32.40 13.77
N HIS A 351 -4.13 33.18 14.03
CA HIS A 351 -4.22 34.59 14.39
C HIS A 351 -3.38 35.44 13.43
N VAL A 352 -3.54 36.77 13.49
CA VAL A 352 -2.79 37.71 12.63
C VAL A 352 -1.27 37.51 12.77
N ASP A 353 -0.78 37.14 13.95
CA ASP A 353 0.65 36.90 14.22
C ASP A 353 1.11 35.47 13.85
N SER A 354 0.21 34.59 13.42
CA SER A 354 0.57 33.26 12.95
C SER A 354 1.53 33.37 11.76
N PHE A 355 2.57 32.52 11.75
CA PHE A 355 3.65 32.53 10.76
C PHE A 355 4.60 33.76 10.78
N LEU A 356 4.51 34.64 11.79
CA LEU A 356 5.45 35.75 11.95
C LEU A 356 6.58 35.48 12.96
N SER A 357 6.41 34.51 13.87
CA SER A 357 7.45 34.17 14.85
C SER A 357 8.63 33.41 14.19
N PRO A 358 9.88 33.85 14.40
CA PRO A 358 11.07 33.16 13.89
C PRO A 358 11.29 31.78 14.52
N ASP A 359 10.80 31.56 15.75
CA ASP A 359 10.98 30.34 16.54
C ASP A 359 9.80 29.36 16.43
N ALA A 360 8.77 29.69 15.65
CA ALA A 360 7.62 28.81 15.48
C ALA A 360 8.06 27.54 14.73
N THR A 361 7.92 26.41 15.43
CA THR A 361 7.84 25.07 14.82
C THR A 361 6.84 25.07 13.67
N SER A 362 6.92 24.07 12.78
CA SER A 362 5.96 23.90 11.69
C SER A 362 4.53 24.02 12.23
N HIS A 363 3.77 25.01 11.73
CA HIS A 363 2.41 25.23 12.20
C HIS A 363 1.55 23.99 11.93
N PRO A 364 0.63 23.60 12.82
CA PRO A 364 -0.22 22.42 12.64
C PRO A 364 -0.90 22.36 11.27
N VAL A 365 -1.41 23.49 10.77
CA VAL A 365 -2.01 23.59 9.42
C VAL A 365 -1.05 23.14 8.32
N THR A 366 0.18 23.67 8.28
CA THR A 366 1.16 23.28 7.26
C THR A 366 1.62 21.83 7.43
N ALA A 367 1.74 21.36 8.66
CA ALA A 367 2.08 19.97 8.95
C ALA A 367 0.98 19.01 8.46
N VAL A 368 -0.30 19.29 8.69
CA VAL A 368 -1.42 18.46 8.21
C VAL A 368 -1.46 18.42 6.67
N ILE A 369 -1.31 19.57 6.00
CA ILE A 369 -1.30 19.63 4.53
C ILE A 369 -0.15 18.79 3.97
N ASN A 370 1.04 18.89 4.56
CA ASN A 370 2.19 18.07 4.16
C ASN A 370 2.00 16.59 4.48
N ALA A 371 1.40 16.26 5.62
CA ALA A 371 1.11 14.88 5.99
C ALA A 371 0.16 14.23 4.98
N ALA A 372 -0.95 14.90 4.65
CA ALA A 372 -1.89 14.44 3.64
C ALA A 372 -1.22 14.27 2.27
N HIS A 373 -0.40 15.24 1.85
CA HIS A 373 0.36 15.16 0.60
C HIS A 373 1.38 14.02 0.58
N HIS A 374 2.13 13.84 1.68
CA HIS A 374 3.14 12.79 1.80
C HIS A 374 2.48 11.41 1.77
N THR A 375 1.46 11.18 2.59
CA THR A 375 0.72 9.91 2.61
C THR A 375 0.12 9.61 1.24
N MET A 376 -0.54 10.57 0.60
CA MET A 376 -1.07 10.42 -0.77
C MET A 376 0.03 9.97 -1.75
N THR A 377 1.17 10.67 -1.74
CA THR A 377 2.28 10.39 -2.67
C THR A 377 2.86 9.00 -2.43
N VAL A 378 3.00 8.57 -1.17
CA VAL A 378 3.48 7.23 -0.83
C VAL A 378 2.50 6.16 -1.27
N LEU A 379 1.19 6.36 -1.10
CA LEU A 379 0.17 5.40 -1.54
C LEU A 379 0.18 5.24 -3.07
N LEU A 380 0.31 6.33 -3.83
CA LEU A 380 0.44 6.27 -5.28
C LEU A 380 1.74 5.54 -5.71
N GLN A 381 2.87 5.80 -5.03
CA GLN A 381 4.10 5.04 -5.27
C GLN A 381 3.93 3.55 -4.97
N TRP A 382 3.23 3.22 -3.89
CA TRP A 382 2.94 1.84 -3.49
C TRP A 382 2.00 1.16 -4.48
N ALA A 383 1.01 1.86 -5.05
CA ALA A 383 0.11 1.33 -6.07
C ALA A 383 0.86 0.73 -7.27
N HIS A 384 2.09 1.19 -7.50
CA HIS A 384 2.96 0.74 -8.57
C HIS A 384 4.05 -0.26 -8.12
N SER A 385 4.07 -0.67 -6.85
CA SER A 385 4.98 -1.71 -6.37
C SER A 385 4.52 -3.09 -6.83
N LEU A 386 5.45 -4.04 -6.97
CA LEU A 386 5.15 -5.40 -7.39
C LEU A 386 4.08 -6.05 -6.50
N HIS A 387 4.18 -5.86 -5.18
CA HIS A 387 3.28 -6.45 -4.20
C HIS A 387 1.84 -5.94 -4.38
N TYR A 388 1.65 -4.62 -4.46
CA TYR A 388 0.31 -4.05 -4.57
C TYR A 388 -0.29 -4.21 -5.98
N LEU A 389 0.52 -4.23 -7.04
CA LEU A 389 0.05 -4.60 -8.38
C LEU A 389 -0.44 -6.05 -8.43
N GLN A 390 0.27 -6.98 -7.79
CA GLN A 390 -0.17 -8.38 -7.67
C GLN A 390 -1.53 -8.47 -6.97
N LEU A 391 -1.70 -7.77 -5.85
CA LEU A 391 -2.98 -7.72 -5.14
C LEU A 391 -4.08 -7.07 -5.99
N HIS A 392 -3.77 -6.03 -6.76
CA HIS A 392 -4.72 -5.37 -7.66
C HIS A 392 -5.26 -6.34 -8.71
N PHE A 393 -4.34 -6.98 -9.47
CA PHE A 393 -4.73 -7.92 -10.50
C PHE A 393 -5.43 -9.16 -9.92
N TYR A 394 -4.97 -9.66 -8.78
CA TYR A 394 -5.61 -10.77 -8.10
C TYR A 394 -7.04 -10.41 -7.66
N ARG A 395 -7.27 -9.25 -7.02
CA ARG A 395 -8.62 -8.80 -6.63
C ARG A 395 -9.56 -8.73 -7.83
N ARG A 396 -9.10 -8.16 -8.96
CA ARG A 396 -9.89 -8.04 -10.19
C ARG A 396 -10.22 -9.39 -10.81
N GLN A 397 -9.24 -10.29 -10.91
CA GLN A 397 -9.45 -11.63 -11.45
C GLN A 397 -10.33 -12.49 -10.54
N PHE A 398 -10.15 -12.39 -9.23
CA PHE A 398 -10.97 -13.10 -8.25
C PHE A 398 -12.43 -12.64 -8.32
N HIS A 399 -12.68 -11.34 -8.47
CA HIS A 399 -14.03 -10.81 -8.65
C HIS A 399 -14.70 -11.38 -9.91
N ASN A 400 -13.99 -11.38 -11.04
CA ASN A 400 -14.48 -11.97 -12.30
C ASN A 400 -14.73 -13.48 -12.15
N PHE A 401 -13.83 -14.20 -11.46
CA PHE A 401 -13.98 -15.62 -11.18
C PHE A 401 -15.24 -15.90 -10.37
N THR A 402 -15.52 -15.13 -9.31
CA THR A 402 -16.74 -15.28 -8.51
C THR A 402 -18.02 -14.96 -9.29
N GLN A 403 -17.98 -13.94 -10.18
CA GLN A 403 -19.14 -13.61 -11.02
C GLN A 403 -19.45 -14.71 -12.05
N GLN A 404 -18.42 -15.33 -12.65
CA GLN A 404 -18.60 -16.45 -13.58
C GLN A 404 -19.19 -17.68 -12.89
N GLN A 405 -18.76 -18.00 -11.67
CA GLN A 405 -19.33 -19.13 -10.91
C GLN A 405 -20.81 -18.93 -10.57
N HIS A 406 -21.21 -17.71 -10.19
CA HIS A 406 -22.62 -17.41 -9.95
C HIS A 406 -23.47 -17.47 -11.22
N HIS A 407 -22.92 -17.06 -12.37
CA HIS A 407 -23.61 -17.13 -13.65
C HIS A 407 -23.76 -18.59 -14.17
N ASP A 408 -22.80 -19.47 -13.86
CA ASP A 408 -22.88 -20.89 -14.20
C ASP A 408 -23.84 -21.66 -13.28
N GLU A 409 -23.97 -21.28 -12.01
CA GLU A 409 -24.95 -21.87 -11.07
C GLU A 409 -26.40 -21.50 -11.45
N GLU A 410 -26.68 -20.24 -11.81
CA GLU A 410 -28.01 -19.81 -12.28
C GLU A 410 -28.42 -20.49 -13.61
N PHE A 411 -27.47 -20.69 -14.53
CA PHE A 411 -27.75 -21.38 -15.80
C PHE A 411 -27.98 -22.90 -15.61
N SER A 412 -27.47 -23.48 -14.52
CA SER A 412 -27.67 -24.90 -14.19
C SER A 412 -29.01 -25.20 -13.53
N GLU A 413 -29.67 -24.20 -12.92
CA GLU A 413 -31.00 -24.34 -12.31
C GLU A 413 -32.15 -24.13 -13.31
N GLU A 414 -31.94 -23.46 -14.45
CA GLU A 414 -32.99 -23.22 -15.46
C GLU A 414 -33.15 -24.35 -16.50
N THR A 415 -32.33 -25.41 -16.49
CA THR A 415 -32.46 -26.53 -17.43
C THR A 415 -33.21 -27.75 -16.87
N THR A 416 -34.42 -27.54 -16.35
CA THR A 416 -35.46 -28.58 -16.29
C THR A 416 -36.84 -27.96 -16.47
N ASP A 417 -37.23 -27.67 -17.71
CA ASP A 417 -38.51 -28.15 -18.27
C ASP A 417 -38.64 -27.82 -19.77
N THR A 418 -39.32 -28.72 -20.47
CA THR A 418 -39.66 -28.86 -21.90
C THR A 418 -40.23 -27.57 -22.55
N ASP A 419 -40.13 -27.23 -23.85
CA ASP A 419 -40.63 -27.94 -25.05
C ASP A 419 -40.42 -27.05 -26.32
N TYR A 420 -40.59 -27.66 -27.50
CA TYR A 420 -40.46 -27.19 -28.90
C TYR A 420 -40.79 -25.71 -29.30
N THR A 421 -40.00 -25.12 -30.22
CA THR A 421 -40.42 -24.68 -31.59
C THR A 421 -39.29 -24.00 -32.41
N GLU A 422 -39.47 -24.02 -33.74
CA GLU A 422 -38.54 -23.79 -34.87
C GLU A 422 -38.21 -22.32 -35.24
N SER A 423 -37.14 -22.17 -36.06
CA SER A 423 -36.71 -21.03 -36.92
C SER A 423 -36.11 -19.81 -36.20
N ASP A 424 -34.98 -19.20 -36.60
CA ASP A 424 -34.55 -18.80 -37.95
C ASP A 424 -33.00 -18.62 -38.01
N GLU A 425 -32.41 -18.74 -39.20
CA GLU A 425 -30.96 -18.66 -39.46
C GLU A 425 -30.42 -17.21 -39.56
N THR A 426 -29.17 -16.99 -39.10
CA THR A 426 -28.04 -16.19 -39.67
C THR A 426 -27.24 -15.39 -38.63
N PRO A 427 -25.95 -15.03 -38.86
CA PRO A 427 -24.82 -15.87 -39.24
C PRO A 427 -23.68 -15.82 -38.19
N VAL A 428 -22.99 -16.96 -38.08
CA VAL A 428 -21.87 -17.25 -37.17
C VAL A 428 -20.69 -16.28 -37.38
N LYS A 429 -20.40 -15.43 -36.38
CA LYS A 429 -19.04 -14.94 -36.14
C LYS A 429 -18.29 -16.00 -35.33
N LYS A 430 -17.23 -16.54 -35.94
CA LYS A 430 -16.27 -17.47 -35.32
C LYS A 430 -15.65 -16.85 -34.07
N ASN A 431 -16.25 -17.05 -32.91
CA ASN A 431 -15.52 -16.99 -31.65
C ASN A 431 -14.84 -18.33 -31.45
N LYS A 432 -13.52 -18.26 -31.31
CA LYS A 432 -12.61 -19.36 -31.02
C LYS A 432 -13.08 -19.98 -29.70
N GLU A 433 -13.69 -21.16 -29.77
CA GLU A 433 -13.88 -22.04 -28.61
C GLU A 433 -12.50 -22.35 -28.03
N ILE A 434 -12.11 -21.60 -27.00
CA ILE A 434 -11.22 -22.11 -25.97
C ILE A 434 -12.20 -22.61 -24.91
N SER A 435 -12.22 -23.93 -24.72
CA SER A 435 -12.90 -24.56 -23.58
C SER A 435 -12.42 -23.87 -22.29
N GLU A 436 -13.25 -22.98 -21.75
CA GLU A 436 -12.97 -22.23 -20.52
C GLU A 436 -13.10 -23.17 -19.33
N ARG A 437 -12.03 -23.92 -19.06
CA ARG A 437 -11.87 -24.56 -17.77
C ARG A 437 -11.66 -23.45 -16.74
N ALA A 438 -12.54 -23.37 -15.74
CA ALA A 438 -12.38 -22.46 -14.61
C ALA A 438 -10.96 -22.59 -14.02
N LEU A 439 -10.22 -21.48 -14.01
CA LEU A 439 -8.85 -21.43 -13.51
C LEU A 439 -8.82 -21.76 -12.01
N SER A 440 -7.83 -22.53 -11.58
CA SER A 440 -7.57 -22.74 -10.16
C SER A 440 -7.07 -21.45 -9.49
N LEU A 441 -7.26 -21.31 -8.18
CA LEU A 441 -6.78 -20.16 -7.41
C LEU A 441 -5.27 -19.89 -7.59
N MET A 442 -4.49 -20.95 -7.75
CA MET A 442 -3.04 -20.90 -7.99
C MET A 442 -2.71 -20.35 -9.39
N GLU A 443 -3.51 -20.70 -10.41
CA GLU A 443 -3.36 -20.16 -11.76
C GLU A 443 -3.73 -18.67 -11.82
N VAL A 444 -4.78 -18.28 -11.09
CA VAL A 444 -5.17 -16.86 -10.93
C VAL A 444 -4.03 -16.07 -10.28
N GLU A 445 -3.45 -16.55 -9.18
CA GLU A 445 -2.30 -15.88 -8.54
C GLU A 445 -1.09 -15.75 -9.48
N LEU A 446 -0.76 -16.82 -10.21
CA LEU A 446 0.35 -16.80 -11.16
C LEU A 446 0.10 -15.81 -12.32
N GLN A 447 -1.14 -15.74 -12.81
CA GLN A 447 -1.52 -14.79 -13.85
C GLN A 447 -1.44 -13.34 -13.35
N ALA A 448 -1.95 -13.06 -12.14
CA ALA A 448 -1.83 -11.75 -11.50
C ALA A 448 -0.37 -11.32 -11.35
N LYS A 449 0.52 -12.25 -10.97
CA LYS A 449 1.97 -12.01 -10.90
C LYS A 449 2.58 -11.65 -12.25
N ASN A 450 2.22 -12.35 -13.31
CA ASN A 450 2.72 -12.06 -14.65
C ASN A 450 2.24 -10.69 -15.17
N LEU A 451 0.98 -10.33 -14.93
CA LEU A 451 0.44 -9.01 -15.27
C LEU A 451 1.16 -7.89 -14.52
N ALA A 452 1.40 -8.07 -13.21
CA ALA A 452 2.15 -7.11 -12.41
C ALA A 452 3.58 -6.87 -12.95
N LEU A 453 4.30 -7.93 -13.29
CA LEU A 453 5.65 -7.82 -13.86
C LEU A 453 5.66 -7.16 -15.25
N SER A 454 4.65 -7.46 -16.09
CA SER A 454 4.49 -6.83 -17.40
C SER A 454 4.25 -5.33 -17.27
N GLU A 455 3.36 -4.93 -16.36
CA GLU A 455 3.03 -3.52 -16.12
C GLU A 455 4.23 -2.73 -15.57
N MET A 456 4.99 -3.31 -14.64
CA MET A 456 6.25 -2.71 -14.18
C MET A 456 7.26 -2.52 -15.32
N SER A 457 7.38 -3.50 -16.21
CA SER A 457 8.31 -3.44 -17.34
C SER A 457 7.90 -2.36 -18.36
N ARG A 458 6.60 -2.22 -18.63
CA ARG A 458 6.02 -1.18 -19.48
C ARG A 458 6.34 0.22 -18.93
N ARG A 459 6.13 0.44 -17.63
CA ARG A 459 6.42 1.73 -16.97
C ARG A 459 7.91 2.06 -16.94
N ASN A 460 8.77 1.09 -16.61
CA ASN A 460 10.22 1.31 -16.63
C ASN A 460 10.70 1.72 -18.04
N SER A 461 10.08 1.21 -19.10
CA SER A 461 10.40 1.59 -20.48
C SER A 461 10.00 3.04 -20.79
N LEU A 462 8.84 3.48 -20.31
CA LEU A 462 8.37 4.88 -20.47
C LEU A 462 9.25 5.89 -19.73
N VAL A 463 9.76 5.54 -18.53
CA VAL A 463 10.68 6.40 -17.77
C VAL A 463 12.04 6.55 -18.48
N VAL A 464 12.50 5.52 -19.19
CA VAL A 464 13.73 5.56 -19.99
C VAL A 464 13.55 6.43 -21.25
N GLU A 465 12.37 6.42 -21.88
CA GLU A 465 12.06 7.27 -23.03
C GLU A 465 11.97 8.77 -22.65
N LEU A 466 11.43 9.10 -21.46
CA LEU A 466 11.38 10.48 -20.96
C LEU A 466 12.77 11.08 -20.66
N ASN A 467 13.76 10.24 -20.32
CA ASN A 467 15.15 10.67 -20.13
C ASN A 467 15.91 10.95 -21.45
N GLN A 468 15.31 10.67 -22.62
CA GLN A 468 15.88 10.98 -23.94
C GLN A 468 15.37 12.30 -24.54
N TYR A 469 14.45 13.00 -23.85
CA TYR A 469 14.00 14.33 -24.24
C TYR A 469 14.76 15.41 -23.46
N ASP A 470 15.43 16.27 -24.21
CA ASP A 470 16.24 17.40 -23.75
C ASP A 470 15.46 18.31 -22.78
N ILE A 471 15.97 18.47 -21.55
CA ILE A 471 15.35 19.19 -20.42
C ILE A 471 15.35 20.73 -20.65
N THR A 472 15.76 21.18 -21.85
CA THR A 472 15.81 22.59 -22.24
C THR A 472 14.58 23.07 -23.04
N MET A 473 13.62 22.19 -23.32
CA MET A 473 12.36 22.59 -23.96
C MET A 473 11.41 23.27 -22.94
N PRO A 474 10.83 24.44 -23.27
CA PRO A 474 9.93 25.14 -22.36
C PRO A 474 8.66 24.30 -22.17
N ILE A 475 8.32 24.03 -20.91
CA ILE A 475 7.03 23.46 -20.52
C ILE A 475 5.95 24.53 -20.81
N ALA A 476 5.55 24.62 -22.07
CA ALA A 476 4.33 25.26 -22.51
C ALA A 476 3.23 24.19 -22.59
N ASN A 477 2.93 23.55 -21.47
CA ASN A 477 1.64 22.90 -21.32
C ASN A 477 1.21 22.91 -19.85
N PRO A 478 0.22 23.74 -19.46
CA PRO A 478 -0.39 23.75 -18.14
C PRO A 478 -1.16 22.45 -17.81
N ALA A 479 -1.23 21.49 -18.73
CA ALA A 479 -2.00 20.25 -18.61
C ALA A 479 -1.47 19.24 -17.57
N VAL A 480 -0.39 19.53 -16.84
CA VAL A 480 0.01 18.75 -15.63
C VAL A 480 -0.67 19.29 -14.36
N ALA A 481 -1.48 20.34 -14.50
CA ALA A 481 -2.21 20.99 -13.42
C ALA A 481 -3.74 20.90 -13.53
N GLU A 482 -4.28 20.16 -14.50
CA GLU A 482 -5.71 19.84 -14.52
C GLU A 482 -5.99 18.60 -13.65
N PRO A 483 -7.12 18.57 -12.90
CA PRO A 483 -7.57 17.35 -12.25
C PRO A 483 -7.95 16.36 -13.36
N LEU A 484 -7.21 15.26 -13.49
CA LEU A 484 -7.58 14.17 -14.37
C LEU A 484 -8.92 13.61 -13.87
N THR A 485 -9.94 13.70 -14.70
CA THR A 485 -11.30 13.30 -14.37
C THR A 485 -11.38 11.79 -14.15
N GLY A 486 -11.72 11.37 -12.92
CA GLY A 486 -12.56 10.21 -12.55
C GLY A 486 -12.08 8.78 -12.85
N GLU A 487 -11.59 8.50 -14.06
CA GLU A 487 -11.21 7.13 -14.49
C GLU A 487 -9.69 6.93 -14.46
N ASP A 488 -8.90 7.92 -14.88
CA ASP A 488 -7.42 7.85 -14.88
C ASP A 488 -6.84 7.84 -13.46
N GLU A 489 -7.41 8.63 -12.53
CA GLU A 489 -6.98 8.63 -11.11
C GLU A 489 -7.29 7.29 -10.41
N ALA A 490 -8.37 6.62 -10.79
CA ALA A 490 -8.79 5.35 -10.21
C ALA A 490 -7.88 4.19 -10.65
N GLU A 491 -7.43 4.20 -11.91
CA GLU A 491 -6.47 3.21 -12.41
C GLU A 491 -5.06 3.45 -11.84
N GLU A 492 -4.65 4.71 -11.65
CA GLU A 492 -3.37 5.06 -11.02
C GLU A 492 -3.32 4.67 -9.53
N ALA A 493 -4.43 4.83 -8.80
CA ALA A 493 -4.53 4.47 -7.39
C ALA A 493 -4.54 2.95 -7.12
N GLY A 494 -4.81 2.12 -8.13
CA GLY A 494 -4.71 0.66 -8.05
C GLY A 494 -5.55 0.05 -6.92
N VAL A 495 -4.91 -0.67 -5.98
CA VAL A 495 -5.58 -1.24 -4.81
C VAL A 495 -6.05 -0.21 -3.78
N PHE A 496 -5.51 1.01 -3.82
CA PHE A 496 -5.79 2.04 -2.83
C PHE A 496 -7.08 2.83 -3.12
N ALA A 497 -7.70 2.59 -4.29
CA ALA A 497 -8.99 3.12 -4.68
C ALA A 497 -9.10 4.64 -4.43
N GLU A 498 -10.11 5.10 -3.68
CA GLU A 498 -10.36 6.52 -3.46
C GLU A 498 -9.46 7.18 -2.41
N ALA A 499 -8.69 6.41 -1.63
CA ALA A 499 -7.93 6.95 -0.50
C ALA A 499 -6.94 8.08 -0.89
N PRO A 500 -6.14 7.97 -1.98
CA PRO A 500 -5.30 9.06 -2.43
C PRO A 500 -6.11 10.32 -2.82
N ALA A 501 -7.25 10.16 -3.48
CA ALA A 501 -8.12 11.26 -3.87
C ALA A 501 -8.72 11.98 -2.66
N LEU A 502 -9.15 11.24 -1.64
CA LEU A 502 -9.67 11.83 -0.40
C LEU A 502 -8.58 12.60 0.38
N LEU A 503 -7.35 12.09 0.43
CA LEU A 503 -6.20 12.82 0.98
C LEU A 503 -5.85 14.07 0.17
N ALA A 504 -5.96 14.01 -1.15
CA ALA A 504 -5.76 15.15 -2.04
C ALA A 504 -6.79 16.27 -1.77
N ARG A 505 -8.07 15.90 -1.58
CA ARG A 505 -9.13 16.86 -1.20
C ARG A 505 -8.85 17.53 0.14
N LEU A 506 -8.41 16.76 1.15
CA LEU A 506 -8.03 17.32 2.45
C LEU A 506 -6.87 18.31 2.33
N ARG A 507 -5.81 17.93 1.60
CA ARG A 507 -4.66 18.78 1.28
C ARG A 507 -5.10 20.08 0.60
N ASP A 508 -5.92 19.99 -0.43
CA ASP A 508 -6.35 21.15 -1.21
C ASP A 508 -7.28 22.07 -0.42
N SER A 509 -8.18 21.51 0.40
CA SER A 509 -9.00 22.27 1.35
C SER A 509 -8.13 23.04 2.34
N GLY A 510 -7.12 22.39 2.94
CA GLY A 510 -6.19 23.06 3.85
C GLY A 510 -5.38 24.17 3.18
N LEU A 511 -4.94 23.97 1.93
CA LEU A 511 -4.26 25.01 1.15
C LEU A 511 -5.16 26.21 0.85
N ALA A 512 -6.43 25.95 0.49
CA ALA A 512 -7.41 27.00 0.24
C ALA A 512 -7.67 27.82 1.52
N SER A 513 -7.93 27.17 2.66
CA SER A 513 -8.14 27.87 3.93
C SER A 513 -6.91 28.68 4.38
N LEU A 514 -5.70 28.17 4.16
CA LEU A 514 -4.46 28.93 4.41
C LEU A 514 -4.36 30.16 3.50
N ALA A 515 -4.70 30.03 2.22
CA ALA A 515 -4.71 31.15 1.29
C ALA A 515 -5.76 32.21 1.67
N GLU A 516 -6.97 31.78 2.04
CA GLU A 516 -8.05 32.64 2.51
C GLU A 516 -7.65 33.42 3.76
N HIS A 517 -6.96 32.77 4.71
CA HIS A 517 -6.45 33.44 5.91
C HIS A 517 -5.44 34.54 5.57
N ILE A 518 -4.47 34.25 4.70
CA ILE A 518 -3.48 35.24 4.23
C ILE A 518 -4.18 36.38 3.47
N LEU A 519 -5.16 36.06 2.63
CA LEU A 519 -5.95 37.04 1.89
C LEU A 519 -6.76 37.92 2.84
N LEU A 520 -7.40 37.36 3.88
CA LEU A 520 -8.21 38.11 4.84
C LEU A 520 -7.38 39.21 5.52
N GLU A 521 -6.14 38.90 5.90
CA GLU A 521 -5.24 39.89 6.44
C GLU A 521 -4.81 40.93 5.41
N PHE A 522 -4.47 40.49 4.19
CA PHE A 522 -4.14 41.41 3.10
C PHE A 522 -5.28 42.41 2.86
N LYS A 523 -6.54 41.93 2.79
CA LYS A 523 -7.76 42.76 2.69
C LYS A 523 -7.86 43.75 3.85
N ALA A 524 -7.59 43.32 5.09
CA ALA A 524 -7.64 44.18 6.26
C ALA A 524 -6.60 45.32 6.20
N GLY A 525 -5.40 45.04 5.67
CA GLY A 525 -4.34 46.01 5.46
C GLY A 525 -4.53 46.91 4.22
N LEU A 526 -5.31 46.48 3.23
CA LEU A 526 -5.50 47.21 1.97
C LEU A 526 -6.51 48.36 2.04
N LYS A 527 -7.17 48.58 3.18
CA LYS A 527 -8.24 49.58 3.35
C LYS A 527 -7.85 50.99 2.92
N GLU A 528 -6.61 51.41 3.20
CA GLU A 528 -6.12 52.74 2.84
C GLU A 528 -5.80 52.84 1.34
N TYR A 529 -5.24 51.78 0.76
CA TYR A 529 -4.97 51.70 -0.67
C TYR A 529 -6.26 51.72 -1.49
N LYS A 530 -7.33 51.06 -1.00
CA LYS A 530 -8.68 51.15 -1.58
C LYS A 530 -9.26 52.57 -1.57
N ARG A 531 -8.95 53.38 -0.55
CA ARG A 531 -9.45 54.77 -0.41
C ARG A 531 -8.60 55.81 -1.14
N GLN A 532 -7.55 55.38 -1.82
CA GLN A 532 -6.64 56.27 -2.55
C GLN A 532 -7.40 57.03 -3.63
N LYS A 533 -7.22 58.35 -3.68
CA LYS A 533 -7.87 59.22 -4.67
C LYS A 533 -7.15 59.14 -6.02
N TRP A 534 -7.32 58.02 -6.72
CA TRP A 534 -6.64 57.71 -7.99
C TRP A 534 -6.83 58.81 -9.05
N HIS A 535 -8.00 59.44 -9.11
CA HIS A 535 -8.33 60.56 -9.99
C HIS A 535 -7.64 61.89 -9.65
N SER A 536 -7.02 62.01 -8.47
CA SER A 536 -6.37 63.24 -7.98
C SER A 536 -4.85 63.13 -7.89
N LEU A 537 -4.25 62.05 -8.40
CA LEU A 537 -2.80 61.84 -8.36
C LEU A 537 -2.09 62.69 -9.42
N VAL A 538 -0.93 63.23 -9.06
CA VAL A 538 -0.09 64.04 -9.96
C VAL A 538 0.68 63.10 -10.89
N VAL A 539 0.91 63.54 -12.13
CA VAL A 539 1.78 62.82 -13.06
C VAL A 539 3.22 62.91 -12.56
N VAL A 540 3.85 61.76 -12.34
CA VAL A 540 5.24 61.64 -11.89
C VAL A 540 6.04 60.91 -12.97
N GLU A 541 7.30 61.32 -13.17
CA GLU A 541 8.20 60.61 -14.09
C GLU A 541 8.38 59.15 -13.68
N GLN A 542 8.44 58.25 -14.65
CA GLN A 542 8.44 56.81 -14.39
C GLN A 542 9.61 56.34 -13.50
N LEU A 543 10.76 57.00 -13.57
CA LEU A 543 11.94 56.71 -12.75
C LEU A 543 11.80 57.18 -11.29
N ALA A 544 10.87 58.08 -11.01
CA ALA A 544 10.59 58.61 -9.68
C ALA A 544 9.40 57.92 -8.99
N LEU A 545 8.72 56.99 -9.68
CA LEU A 545 7.64 56.20 -9.08
C LEU A 545 8.20 55.24 -8.03
N CYS A 546 7.50 55.16 -6.90
CA CYS A 546 7.75 54.17 -5.84
C CYS A 546 6.46 53.40 -5.55
N VAL A 547 6.56 52.32 -4.79
CA VAL A 547 5.35 51.61 -4.32
C VAL A 547 4.47 52.58 -3.53
N SER A 548 3.16 52.56 -3.77
CA SER A 548 2.21 53.35 -3.00
C SER A 548 2.40 53.06 -1.50
N SER A 549 2.54 54.10 -0.68
CA SER A 549 2.80 53.96 0.76
C SER A 549 1.71 53.15 1.49
N SER A 550 0.47 53.27 1.01
CA SER A 550 -0.72 52.52 1.41
C SER A 550 -0.69 51.03 1.03
N LEU A 551 0.10 50.63 0.03
CA LEU A 551 0.31 49.23 -0.40
C LEU A 551 1.53 48.57 0.25
N CYS A 552 2.54 49.35 0.65
CA CYS A 552 3.82 48.84 1.11
C CYS A 552 3.70 47.83 2.27
N ARG A 553 2.94 48.17 3.32
CA ARG A 553 2.74 47.29 4.49
C ARG A 553 1.94 46.01 4.16
N PRO A 554 0.74 46.08 3.57
CA PRO A 554 -0.03 44.88 3.26
C PRO A 554 0.72 43.94 2.29
N LEU A 555 1.43 44.49 1.29
CA LEU A 555 2.22 43.68 0.38
C LEU A 555 3.40 42.98 1.06
N ALA A 556 4.15 43.68 1.91
CA ALA A 556 5.24 43.09 2.68
C ALA A 556 4.73 41.98 3.62
N ALA A 557 3.58 42.20 4.29
CA ALA A 557 2.95 41.23 5.17
C ALA A 557 2.51 39.96 4.42
N LEU A 558 1.95 40.10 3.22
CA LEU A 558 1.58 38.97 2.35
C LEU A 558 2.82 38.17 1.91
N CYS A 559 3.88 38.85 1.46
CA CYS A 559 5.11 38.21 1.02
C CYS A 559 5.78 37.43 2.17
N ALA A 560 5.81 38.01 3.37
CA ALA A 560 6.37 37.36 4.56
C ALA A 560 5.62 36.07 4.92
N ARG A 561 4.28 36.07 4.85
CA ARG A 561 3.45 34.87 5.12
C ARG A 561 3.66 33.79 4.09
N LEU A 562 3.64 34.16 2.80
CA LEU A 562 3.90 33.22 1.72
C LEU A 562 5.30 32.59 1.85
N ALA A 563 6.32 33.40 2.16
CA ALA A 563 7.68 32.91 2.37
C ALA A 563 7.77 31.97 3.59
N ARG A 564 7.11 32.29 4.70
CA ARG A 564 7.08 31.42 5.88
C ARG A 564 6.37 30.10 5.58
N ALA A 565 5.19 30.15 4.96
CA ALA A 565 4.47 28.95 4.57
C ALA A 565 5.32 28.08 3.62
N ALA A 566 6.04 28.71 2.68
CA ALA A 566 6.93 28.04 1.74
C ALA A 566 8.12 27.32 2.39
N HIS A 567 8.60 27.78 3.55
CA HIS A 567 9.67 27.10 4.28
C HIS A 567 9.20 25.78 4.91
N SER A 568 7.92 25.68 5.25
CA SER A 568 7.35 24.48 5.88
C SER A 568 6.71 23.55 4.86
N LEU A 569 6.06 24.07 3.82
CA LEU A 569 5.32 23.29 2.82
C LEU A 569 6.25 22.57 1.84
N ALA A 570 5.79 21.43 1.31
CA ALA A 570 6.46 20.78 0.20
C ALA A 570 6.55 21.73 -1.04
N PRO A 571 7.60 21.65 -1.88
CA PRO A 571 7.75 22.55 -3.02
C PRO A 571 6.55 22.59 -3.99
N PRO A 572 5.91 21.45 -4.35
CA PRO A 572 4.70 21.47 -5.19
C PRO A 572 3.53 22.21 -4.53
N LEU A 573 3.37 22.06 -3.21
CA LEU A 573 2.32 22.72 -2.44
C LEU A 573 2.55 24.22 -2.34
N THR A 574 3.81 24.63 -2.20
CA THR A 574 4.21 26.04 -2.24
C THR A 574 3.86 26.68 -3.59
N ALA A 575 4.07 25.96 -4.69
CA ALA A 575 3.68 26.44 -6.02
C ALA A 575 2.15 26.60 -6.14
N ARG A 576 1.39 25.61 -5.65
CA ARG A 576 -0.09 25.66 -5.62
C ARG A 576 -0.62 26.79 -4.76
N LEU A 577 -0.11 26.95 -3.54
CA LEU A 577 -0.48 28.05 -2.63
C LEU A 577 -0.24 29.41 -3.30
N ARG A 578 0.94 29.58 -3.92
CA ARG A 578 1.31 30.83 -4.60
C ARG A 578 0.38 31.14 -5.78
N ALA A 579 0.09 30.15 -6.62
CA ALA A 579 -0.81 30.32 -7.76
C ALA A 579 -2.23 30.67 -7.31
N HIS A 580 -2.74 29.97 -6.29
CA HIS A 580 -4.07 30.25 -5.74
C HIS A 580 -4.15 31.63 -5.09
N LEU A 581 -3.15 32.02 -4.28
CA LEU A 581 -3.06 33.37 -3.71
C LEU A 581 -2.99 34.44 -4.80
N ALA A 582 -2.24 34.22 -5.87
CA ALA A 582 -2.16 35.17 -6.98
C ALA A 582 -3.53 35.36 -7.62
N ASP A 583 -4.27 34.29 -7.92
CA ASP A 583 -5.60 34.40 -8.53
C ASP A 583 -6.62 35.12 -7.63
N ILE A 584 -6.69 34.80 -6.34
CA ILE A 584 -7.65 35.43 -5.43
C ILE A 584 -7.28 36.89 -5.10
N VAL A 585 -5.98 37.25 -5.10
CA VAL A 585 -5.53 38.65 -4.96
C VAL A 585 -5.78 39.44 -6.24
N ASP A 586 -5.53 38.83 -7.41
CA ASP A 586 -5.84 39.40 -8.72
C ASP A 586 -7.32 39.79 -8.80
N ASN A 587 -8.21 38.85 -8.46
CA ASN A 587 -9.64 39.10 -8.44
C ASN A 587 -10.05 40.19 -7.43
N TYR A 588 -9.53 40.12 -6.20
CA TYR A 588 -9.90 41.09 -5.16
C TYR A 588 -9.50 42.53 -5.50
N ILE A 589 -8.25 42.76 -5.92
CA ILE A 589 -7.78 44.12 -6.27
C ILE A 589 -8.54 44.61 -7.50
N PHE A 590 -8.82 43.72 -8.46
CA PHE A 590 -9.58 44.06 -9.65
C PHE A 590 -11.01 44.52 -9.29
N GLU A 591 -11.76 43.72 -8.54
CA GLU A 591 -13.14 44.06 -8.17
C GLU A 591 -13.21 45.28 -7.25
N GLU A 592 -12.35 45.37 -6.25
CA GLU A 592 -12.56 46.33 -5.14
C GLU A 592 -11.80 47.64 -5.32
N ILE A 593 -10.89 47.71 -6.30
CA ILE A 593 -10.09 48.90 -6.59
C ILE A 593 -10.28 49.32 -8.03
N VAL A 594 -10.01 48.44 -9.00
CA VAL A 594 -10.07 48.82 -10.42
C VAL A 594 -11.49 49.19 -10.82
N LEU A 595 -12.48 48.34 -10.50
CA LEU A 595 -13.88 48.57 -10.86
C LEU A 595 -14.60 49.61 -9.99
N GLU A 596 -14.00 50.06 -8.89
CA GLU A 596 -14.62 50.99 -7.93
C GLU A 596 -13.94 52.36 -7.89
N SER A 597 -12.90 52.59 -8.70
CA SER A 597 -12.10 53.83 -8.65
C SER A 597 -12.11 54.58 -9.98
N TRP A 598 -12.08 55.92 -9.89
CA TRP A 598 -11.85 56.80 -11.03
C TRP A 598 -10.36 57.06 -11.21
N PHE A 599 -9.87 57.05 -12.46
CA PHE A 599 -8.45 57.20 -12.76
C PHE A 599 -8.16 58.44 -13.62
N ASN A 600 -7.11 59.17 -13.26
CA ASN A 600 -6.46 60.14 -14.14
C ASN A 600 -5.12 59.57 -14.64
N THR A 601 -4.41 60.30 -15.50
CA THR A 601 -3.11 59.84 -16.04
C THR A 601 -2.11 59.51 -14.94
N GLY A 602 -1.99 60.34 -13.90
CA GLY A 602 -1.07 60.10 -12.79
C GLY A 602 -1.43 58.85 -11.99
N GLY A 603 -2.73 58.64 -11.72
CA GLY A 603 -3.21 57.46 -11.01
C GLY A 603 -3.08 56.17 -11.79
N THR A 604 -3.35 56.20 -13.10
CA THR A 604 -3.07 55.06 -13.99
C THR A 604 -1.59 54.69 -13.96
N MET A 605 -0.68 55.68 -14.05
CA MET A 605 0.76 55.42 -14.00
C MET A 605 1.19 54.80 -12.67
N GLN A 606 0.72 55.34 -11.54
CA GLN A 606 1.03 54.82 -10.22
C GLN A 606 0.48 53.40 -10.01
N PHE A 607 -0.78 53.16 -10.38
CA PHE A 607 -1.39 51.83 -10.27
C PHE A 607 -0.65 50.79 -11.12
N THR A 608 -0.26 51.17 -12.34
CA THR A 608 0.52 50.30 -13.23
C THR A 608 1.89 49.98 -12.64
N TYR A 609 2.54 50.94 -11.97
CA TYR A 609 3.79 50.69 -11.25
C TYR A 609 3.59 49.73 -10.08
N ASP A 610 2.56 49.94 -9.27
CA ASP A 610 2.22 49.05 -8.15
C ASP A 610 1.96 47.61 -8.63
N VAL A 611 1.21 47.43 -9.72
CA VAL A 611 0.93 46.10 -10.30
C VAL A 611 2.18 45.48 -10.91
N THR A 612 2.80 46.14 -11.89
CA THR A 612 3.83 45.51 -12.73
C THR A 612 5.20 45.40 -12.05
N LYS A 613 5.52 46.30 -11.12
CA LYS A 613 6.84 46.33 -10.45
C LYS A 613 6.81 45.76 -9.04
N ASN A 614 5.64 45.56 -8.43
CA ASN A 614 5.56 45.11 -7.04
C ASN A 614 4.62 43.89 -6.88
N LEU A 615 3.35 43.98 -7.29
CA LEU A 615 2.40 42.86 -7.10
C LEU A 615 2.76 41.64 -7.96
N VAL A 616 3.04 41.81 -9.25
CA VAL A 616 3.41 40.68 -10.13
C VAL A 616 4.70 40.00 -9.64
N PRO A 617 5.80 40.72 -9.35
CA PRO A 617 7.01 40.10 -8.78
C PRO A 617 6.80 39.41 -7.42
N ALA A 618 5.84 39.86 -6.60
CA ALA A 618 5.56 39.23 -5.29
C ALA A 618 5.09 37.78 -5.40
N PHE A 619 4.51 37.39 -6.54
CA PHE A 619 4.08 36.01 -6.82
C PHE A 619 5.04 35.27 -7.76
N ALA A 620 6.13 35.89 -8.20
CA ALA A 620 7.09 35.22 -9.06
C ALA A 620 7.78 34.06 -8.30
N PRO A 621 7.92 32.86 -8.90
CA PRO A 621 8.74 31.81 -8.33
C PRO A 621 10.20 32.26 -8.21
N PRO A 622 10.94 31.85 -7.16
CA PRO A 622 12.31 32.32 -6.92
C PRO A 622 13.30 32.02 -8.06
N ASN A 623 12.99 31.06 -8.93
CA ASN A 623 13.84 30.62 -10.05
C ASN A 623 13.30 31.04 -11.43
N LYS A 624 12.24 31.86 -11.51
CA LYS A 624 11.68 32.33 -12.79
C LYS A 624 11.62 33.84 -12.81
N VAL A 625 11.86 34.42 -13.99
CA VAL A 625 11.68 35.87 -14.16
C VAL A 625 10.17 36.13 -14.18
N ALA A 626 9.71 37.15 -13.46
CA ALA A 626 8.28 37.51 -13.36
C ALA A 626 7.60 37.70 -14.74
N THR A 627 8.36 38.08 -15.76
CA THR A 627 7.89 38.23 -17.15
C THR A 627 7.63 36.91 -17.88
N GLU A 628 8.13 35.78 -17.37
CA GLU A 628 7.92 34.44 -17.92
C GLU A 628 6.68 33.75 -17.32
N VAL A 629 6.07 34.36 -16.29
CA VAL A 629 4.91 33.81 -15.58
C VAL A 629 3.76 34.79 -15.69
N TYR A 630 2.71 34.41 -16.42
CA TYR A 630 1.52 35.24 -16.61
C TYR A 630 0.63 35.22 -15.35
N GLN A 631 1.10 35.87 -14.29
CA GLN A 631 0.39 36.02 -13.01
C GLN A 631 -0.35 37.35 -12.94
N LEU A 632 -1.43 37.37 -12.16
CA LEU A 632 -2.33 38.52 -12.02
C LEU A 632 -2.90 39.00 -13.37
N PRO A 633 -3.48 38.09 -14.18
CA PRO A 633 -3.89 38.41 -15.55
C PRO A 633 -4.95 39.50 -15.62
N ARG A 634 -5.91 39.57 -14.69
CA ARG A 634 -6.94 40.61 -14.68
C ARG A 634 -6.31 41.97 -14.42
N LEU A 635 -5.43 42.09 -13.43
CA LEU A 635 -4.74 43.35 -13.14
C LEU A 635 -3.83 43.81 -14.29
N LEU A 636 -3.16 42.89 -14.98
CA LEU A 636 -2.34 43.20 -16.16
C LEU A 636 -3.20 43.73 -17.32
N GLU A 637 -4.34 43.10 -17.59
CA GLU A 637 -5.28 43.56 -18.62
C GLU A 637 -5.95 44.89 -18.24
N ALA A 638 -6.29 45.09 -16.96
CA ALA A 638 -6.78 46.36 -16.45
C ALA A 638 -5.76 47.48 -16.65
N CYS A 639 -4.49 47.24 -16.32
CA CYS A 639 -3.40 48.20 -16.59
C CYS A 639 -3.31 48.52 -18.08
N LYS A 640 -3.44 47.52 -18.96
CA LYS A 640 -3.43 47.72 -20.41
C LYS A 640 -4.58 48.64 -20.86
N ILE A 641 -5.80 48.43 -20.37
CA ILE A 641 -6.96 49.27 -20.69
C ILE A 641 -6.82 50.69 -20.15
N LEU A 642 -6.38 50.84 -18.90
CA LEU A 642 -6.18 52.14 -18.27
C LEU A 642 -5.13 52.99 -18.99
N ASN A 643 -4.10 52.35 -19.59
CA ASN A 643 -3.02 53.02 -20.33
C ASN A 643 -3.26 53.13 -21.85
N LEU A 644 -4.42 52.73 -22.38
CA LEU A 644 -4.74 52.98 -23.78
C LEU A 644 -4.67 54.49 -24.07
N ASP A 645 -4.17 54.86 -25.24
CA ASP A 645 -4.21 56.24 -25.68
C ASP A 645 -5.66 56.71 -25.78
N TYR A 646 -5.86 58.02 -25.76
CA TYR A 646 -7.19 58.61 -25.69
C TYR A 646 -8.09 58.18 -26.85
N ASP A 647 -7.53 58.11 -28.07
CA ASP A 647 -8.29 57.76 -29.26
C ASP A 647 -8.63 56.26 -29.34
N ASP A 648 -7.73 55.35 -28.96
CA ASP A 648 -8.00 53.91 -28.85
C ASP A 648 -9.03 53.63 -27.77
N ALA A 649 -8.88 54.25 -26.59
CA ALA A 649 -9.80 54.07 -25.48
C ALA A 649 -11.22 54.56 -25.84
N ARG A 650 -11.32 55.71 -26.53
CA ARG A 650 -12.59 56.22 -27.05
C ARG A 650 -13.20 55.30 -28.11
N ARG A 651 -12.40 54.78 -29.05
CA ARG A 651 -12.85 53.83 -30.08
C ARG A 651 -13.39 52.55 -29.45
N LEU A 652 -12.61 51.95 -28.56
CA LEU A 652 -12.99 50.72 -27.86
C LEU A 652 -14.28 50.92 -27.05
N ARG A 653 -14.39 52.02 -26.30
CA ARG A 653 -15.62 52.38 -25.56
C ARG A 653 -16.84 52.50 -26.48
N ALA A 654 -16.68 53.15 -27.63
CA ALA A 654 -17.76 53.32 -28.60
C ALA A 654 -18.18 51.99 -29.25
N CYS A 655 -17.23 51.12 -29.60
CA CYS A 655 -17.49 49.77 -30.11
C CYS A 655 -18.27 48.93 -29.09
N LEU A 656 -17.79 48.88 -27.84
CA LEU A 656 -18.45 48.12 -26.76
C LEU A 656 -19.86 48.63 -26.46
N THR A 657 -20.10 49.93 -26.59
CA THR A 657 -21.44 50.52 -26.35
C THR A 657 -22.40 50.30 -27.51
N LYS A 658 -21.92 50.41 -28.76
CA LYS A 658 -22.77 50.38 -29.97
C LYS A 658 -22.93 48.98 -30.56
N GLN A 659 -21.99 48.08 -30.32
CA GLN A 659 -21.91 46.75 -30.91
C GLN A 659 -21.61 45.69 -29.83
N PRO A 660 -22.52 45.49 -28.85
CA PRO A 660 -22.29 44.52 -27.76
C PRO A 660 -22.15 43.08 -28.28
N ALA A 661 -22.73 42.75 -29.43
CA ALA A 661 -22.64 41.42 -30.04
C ALA A 661 -21.25 41.08 -30.63
N ALA A 662 -20.40 42.08 -30.90
CA ALA A 662 -19.04 41.90 -31.41
C ALA A 662 -17.98 42.21 -30.34
N ALA A 663 -18.40 42.37 -29.08
CA ALA A 663 -17.55 42.88 -28.01
C ALA A 663 -16.37 41.95 -27.69
N ASP A 664 -16.60 40.63 -27.67
CA ASP A 664 -15.54 39.64 -27.41
C ASP A 664 -14.47 39.64 -28.52
N GLU A 665 -14.87 39.78 -29.80
CA GLU A 665 -13.94 39.89 -30.93
C GLU A 665 -13.06 41.15 -30.82
N HIS A 666 -13.66 42.27 -30.39
CA HIS A 666 -12.90 43.49 -30.13
C HIS A 666 -11.90 43.31 -28.97
N LEU A 667 -12.28 42.64 -27.89
CA LEU A 667 -11.37 42.35 -26.76
C LEU A 667 -10.20 41.43 -27.18
N ASP A 668 -10.48 40.40 -27.98
CA ASP A 668 -9.45 39.48 -28.49
C ASP A 668 -8.41 40.21 -29.36
N ASN A 669 -8.84 41.16 -30.20
CA ASN A 669 -7.94 42.02 -30.96
C ASN A 669 -7.01 42.85 -30.08
N HIS A 670 -7.51 43.26 -28.90
CA HIS A 670 -6.72 43.91 -27.86
C HIS A 670 -6.00 42.91 -26.94
N LYS A 671 -6.01 41.60 -27.21
CA LYS A 671 -5.44 40.53 -26.37
C LYS A 671 -5.92 40.60 -24.92
N ILE A 672 -7.22 40.78 -24.73
CA ILE A 672 -7.90 40.79 -23.42
C ILE A 672 -8.77 39.54 -23.34
N ARG A 673 -8.52 38.70 -22.35
CA ARG A 673 -9.10 37.35 -22.22
C ARG A 673 -9.62 37.04 -20.82
N PHE A 674 -9.19 37.79 -19.81
CA PHE A 674 -9.49 37.50 -18.40
C PHE A 674 -10.49 38.48 -17.78
N ILE A 675 -10.79 39.59 -18.45
CA ILE A 675 -11.82 40.57 -18.07
C ILE A 675 -12.96 40.57 -19.09
N THR A 676 -14.20 40.68 -18.62
CA THR A 676 -15.39 40.70 -19.50
C THR A 676 -15.59 42.03 -20.23
N PRO A 677 -16.31 42.06 -21.37
CA PRO A 677 -16.64 43.30 -22.06
C PRO A 677 -17.31 44.37 -21.20
N THR A 678 -18.21 43.96 -20.29
CA THR A 678 -18.92 44.87 -19.39
C THR A 678 -17.96 45.51 -18.39
N GLN A 679 -17.02 44.74 -17.85
CA GLN A 679 -15.98 45.23 -16.97
C GLN A 679 -15.00 46.16 -17.70
N VAL A 680 -14.60 45.85 -18.94
CA VAL A 680 -13.77 46.75 -19.77
C VAL A 680 -14.48 48.09 -20.00
N LEU A 681 -15.78 48.05 -20.34
CA LEU A 681 -16.57 49.26 -20.51
C LEU A 681 -16.67 50.09 -19.22
N GLN A 682 -16.81 49.44 -18.06
CA GLN A 682 -16.80 50.10 -16.76
C GLN A 682 -15.47 50.82 -16.50
N ILE A 683 -14.33 50.16 -16.72
CA ILE A 683 -12.99 50.75 -16.56
C ILE A 683 -12.83 51.97 -17.48
N LEU A 684 -13.26 51.88 -18.74
CA LEU A 684 -13.19 52.99 -19.69
C LEU A 684 -14.08 54.16 -19.28
N ASN A 685 -15.25 53.91 -18.69
CA ASN A 685 -16.14 54.95 -18.19
C ASN A 685 -15.59 55.67 -16.94
N GLN A 686 -14.69 55.02 -16.19
CA GLN A 686 -14.06 55.55 -14.98
C GLN A 686 -12.79 56.36 -15.25
N ARG A 687 -12.35 56.45 -16.51
CA ARG A 687 -11.24 57.30 -16.90
C ARG A 687 -11.68 58.75 -17.01
N THR A 688 -11.02 59.62 -16.25
CA THR A 688 -11.34 61.05 -16.16
C THR A 688 -11.12 61.82 -17.48
N ASP A 689 -10.27 61.33 -18.38
CA ASP A 689 -10.05 61.92 -19.70
C ASP A 689 -11.19 61.62 -20.70
N LEU A 690 -11.97 60.55 -20.45
CA LEU A 690 -13.10 60.13 -21.28
C LEU A 690 -14.47 60.60 -20.74
N SER A 691 -14.53 61.17 -19.53
CA SER A 691 -15.77 61.75 -18.99
C SER A 691 -16.16 63.02 -19.76
N ASP A 692 -17.37 63.02 -20.32
CA ASP A 692 -17.93 64.17 -21.03
C ASP A 692 -18.23 65.31 -20.04
N ALA A 693 -17.55 66.45 -20.21
CA ALA A 693 -17.77 67.67 -19.42
C ALA A 693 -19.20 68.27 -19.54
N SER A 694 -20.09 67.67 -20.34
CA SER A 694 -21.45 68.16 -20.63
C SER A 694 -22.58 67.42 -19.90
N SER A 695 -22.28 66.46 -19.02
CA SER A 695 -23.29 65.79 -18.18
C SER A 695 -23.30 66.36 -16.75
N PRO A 696 -24.39 67.00 -16.28
CA PRO A 696 -24.47 67.56 -14.92
C PRO A 696 -24.40 66.50 -13.81
N SER A 697 -24.63 65.22 -14.13
CA SER A 697 -24.46 64.09 -13.22
C SER A 697 -22.99 63.71 -13.01
N SER A 698 -22.15 63.86 -14.04
CA SER A 698 -20.73 63.49 -13.98
C SER A 698 -19.93 64.43 -13.08
N VAL A 699 -20.34 65.69 -12.94
CA VAL A 699 -19.61 66.69 -12.14
C VAL A 699 -19.93 66.55 -10.65
N MET A 700 -21.14 66.12 -10.27
CA MET A 700 -21.48 65.92 -8.85
C MET A 700 -20.90 64.63 -8.24
N GLU A 701 -20.51 63.64 -9.05
CA GLU A 701 -19.85 62.41 -8.58
C GLU A 701 -18.31 62.52 -8.58
N LEU A 702 -17.74 63.53 -9.28
CA LEU A 702 -16.30 63.81 -9.33
C LEU A 702 -15.79 64.65 -8.12
N PHE A 703 -16.69 65.22 -7.32
CA PHE A 703 -16.41 66.01 -6.11
C PHE A 703 -17.03 65.34 -4.88
#